data_AF-A0A099XYM2-F1
#
_entry.id   AF-A0A099XYM2-F1
#
_cell.length_a   1.000
_cell.length_b   1.000
_cell.length_c   1.000
_cell.angle_alpha   90.00
_cell.angle_beta   90.00
_cell.angle_gamma   90.00
#
_symmetry.space_group_name_H-M   'P 1'
#
loop_
_entity.id
_entity.type
_entity.pdbx_description
1 polymer ?
#
loop_
_entity_poly.entity_id
_entity_poly.type
_entity_poly.pdbx_seq_one_letter_code
_entity_poly.pdbx_strand_id
1 'polypeptide(L)'
;MIKKITFLIVFLFSVQVSNAQFLWLEDETNTRKIEFTAEEDIPTNLTGNIPNPNTSGINTHTIVSKYNRPEGTSDFLSFNLFNYVTDLADYTVTLKAYIDIPTDELTSNNSKLRIFFQSSDEGGRVFEQLNFTVGQQWETFTFHFQDVAIPQNVLDVGGYDLMVIGLANGSIEEPATTYYFDEIYGATDQTATTVDHPAAWLAGSWGATFPVFGGERLDAEIATGHDPLGGVQELVTELPAVGHVITNLSYFAHSHYFTIRDNTNVDVATEIHESLIPSAENQELMLEVLQTLKDSGKKIILYISTNYLDRSSDETQAAWTAYYTANFDGDEYLAYKDLVQGFIPAVAEYADGYWFDTTSTLRDDGYLEDFVQMFKDADPGAAMSVSEFGHLHYIDGEAVMVDSDGVDDEDDRDYNVSNFRGNNSYSDFTRGHVSALGGGAPPNSWGYEEFTLPAMVGNPWSIYEKKQVLKHAWFPIRDKWHVSSANLIFGIEDAYRFSKILINAKAGVTFANTISNNNGVDAGHMMADEMVIMKTINDRLLSNPIPDYDPYVRPEGAFLVGEIDDILLSTDDFIDPIYNPFQINLYPNPVVDELTITRTTTEVNYITVYNILGTKVITKEWNNGTSTKKLDVSNLKSGFYFVKLINSNNQSITRKIIISK
;
A
#
# COMPACT_ATOMS: atom_id res chain seq x y z
N MET A 1 -84.69 11.02 -11.00
CA MET A 1 -83.68 11.88 -11.64
C MET A 1 -82.43 11.81 -10.77
N ILE A 2 -81.33 11.29 -11.34
CA ILE A 2 -79.92 11.29 -10.87
C ILE A 2 -79.59 10.46 -9.61
N LYS A 3 -79.12 9.22 -9.84
CA LYS A 3 -78.24 8.47 -8.93
C LYS A 3 -76.82 9.04 -9.08
N LYS A 4 -76.21 9.54 -8.00
CA LYS A 4 -74.79 9.92 -7.98
C LYS A 4 -73.95 8.65 -7.75
N ILE A 5 -73.12 8.33 -8.74
CA ILE A 5 -72.03 7.35 -8.63
C ILE A 5 -70.81 8.12 -8.14
N THR A 6 -70.27 7.74 -6.99
CA THR A 6 -68.99 8.24 -6.48
C THR A 6 -67.89 7.38 -7.11
N PHE A 7 -67.06 7.98 -7.96
CA PHE A 7 -65.85 7.35 -8.49
C PHE A 7 -64.77 7.41 -7.40
N LEU A 8 -64.32 6.25 -6.93
CA LEU A 8 -63.13 6.12 -6.08
C LEU A 8 -61.93 5.98 -7.02
N ILE A 9 -61.12 7.04 -7.14
CA ILE A 9 -59.83 6.98 -7.83
C ILE A 9 -58.85 6.31 -6.86
N VAL A 10 -58.48 5.07 -7.15
CA VAL A 10 -57.37 4.39 -6.49
C VAL A 10 -56.08 4.84 -7.19
N PHE A 11 -55.28 5.66 -6.51
CA PHE A 11 -53.90 5.90 -6.90
C PHE A 11 -53.11 4.61 -6.68
N LEU A 12 -52.79 3.90 -7.76
CA LEU A 12 -51.75 2.88 -7.76
C LEU A 12 -50.42 3.62 -7.64
N PHE A 13 -49.87 3.68 -6.42
CA PHE A 13 -48.45 3.99 -6.25
C PHE A 13 -47.67 2.78 -6.79
N SER A 14 -47.03 2.96 -7.95
CA SER A 14 -45.96 2.09 -8.38
C SER A 14 -44.86 2.20 -7.33
N VAL A 15 -44.70 1.17 -6.50
CA VAL A 15 -43.50 1.03 -5.69
C VAL A 15 -42.38 0.72 -6.68
N GLN A 16 -41.59 1.73 -7.07
CA GLN A 16 -40.31 1.47 -7.70
C GLN A 16 -39.50 0.68 -6.68
N VAL A 17 -39.23 -0.59 -6.99
CA VAL A 17 -38.24 -1.37 -6.26
C VAL A 17 -36.92 -0.67 -6.55
N SER A 18 -36.38 0.08 -5.58
CA SER A 18 -35.03 0.61 -5.73
C SER A 18 -34.08 -0.58 -5.73
N ASN A 19 -33.39 -0.82 -6.84
CA ASN A 19 -32.27 -1.74 -6.86
C ASN A 19 -31.23 -1.26 -5.83
N ALA A 20 -30.59 -2.21 -5.15
CA ALA A 20 -29.54 -1.87 -4.19
C ALA A 20 -28.44 -1.04 -4.90
N GLN A 21 -27.88 -0.06 -4.20
CA GLN A 21 -26.73 0.72 -4.67
C GLN A 21 -25.62 0.56 -3.64
N PHE A 22 -24.44 0.17 -4.11
CA PHE A 22 -23.25 -0.06 -3.30
C PHE A 22 -22.22 1.00 -3.66
N LEU A 23 -21.65 1.64 -2.64
CA LEU A 23 -20.57 2.60 -2.82
C LEU A 23 -19.31 1.84 -3.28
N TRP A 24 -18.80 2.24 -4.44
CA TRP A 24 -17.62 1.65 -5.07
C TRP A 24 -16.37 2.50 -4.85
N LEU A 25 -16.47 3.82 -4.97
CA LEU A 25 -15.33 4.72 -4.81
C LEU A 25 -15.77 6.06 -4.23
N GLU A 26 -15.13 6.50 -3.15
CA GLU A 26 -15.29 7.82 -2.53
C GLU A 26 -14.12 8.13 -1.59
N ASP A 27 -13.67 9.37 -1.56
CA ASP A 27 -12.42 9.75 -0.91
C ASP A 27 -12.59 10.12 0.58
N GLU A 28 -13.69 10.75 0.97
CA GLU A 28 -13.90 11.24 2.35
C GLU A 28 -13.96 10.10 3.38
N THR A 29 -14.53 8.93 3.04
CA THR A 29 -14.46 7.72 3.87
C THR A 29 -13.38 6.73 3.44
N ASN A 30 -12.55 7.09 2.45
CA ASN A 30 -11.52 6.24 1.86
C ASN A 30 -12.08 4.91 1.32
N THR A 31 -13.25 4.91 0.67
CA THR A 31 -13.82 3.70 0.07
C THR A 31 -13.21 3.44 -1.31
N ARG A 32 -12.65 2.25 -1.56
CA ARG A 32 -12.06 1.82 -2.85
C ARG A 32 -12.42 0.36 -3.20
N LYS A 33 -13.68 0.05 -3.48
CA LYS A 33 -14.12 -1.32 -3.86
C LYS A 33 -13.96 -1.65 -5.35
N ILE A 34 -13.47 -0.73 -6.15
CA ILE A 34 -13.08 -0.98 -7.55
C ILE A 34 -11.63 -0.54 -7.71
N GLU A 35 -10.87 -1.22 -8.55
CA GLU A 35 -9.43 -1.01 -8.64
C GLU A 35 -9.02 -0.53 -10.03
N PHE A 36 -8.29 0.56 -10.10
CA PHE A 36 -7.87 1.16 -11.36
C PHE A 36 -6.88 0.24 -12.10
N THR A 37 -7.07 0.02 -13.42
CA THR A 37 -6.35 -1.02 -14.18
C THR A 37 -5.14 -0.54 -14.98
N ALA A 38 -4.76 0.75 -14.94
CA ALA A 38 -3.63 1.20 -15.76
C ALA A 38 -2.39 0.34 -15.48
N GLU A 39 -1.58 0.05 -16.52
CA GLU A 39 -0.31 -0.66 -16.38
C GLU A 39 0.43 -0.05 -15.19
N GLU A 40 0.57 -0.87 -14.16
CA GLU A 40 0.46 -0.38 -12.79
C GLU A 40 1.64 0.52 -12.37
N ASP A 41 2.74 0.49 -13.12
CA ASP A 41 3.94 1.31 -12.94
C ASP A 41 4.06 2.49 -13.91
N ILE A 42 2.99 2.82 -14.66
CA ILE A 42 2.90 4.05 -15.42
C ILE A 42 2.29 5.14 -14.53
N PRO A 43 2.93 6.31 -14.41
CA PRO A 43 2.32 7.55 -13.95
C PRO A 43 0.82 7.66 -14.30
N THR A 44 -0.06 7.40 -13.33
CA THR A 44 -1.49 7.56 -13.57
C THR A 44 -1.84 9.02 -13.34
N ASN A 45 -2.64 9.59 -14.24
CA ASN A 45 -3.19 10.93 -14.05
C ASN A 45 -4.36 10.95 -13.06
N LEU A 46 -4.70 9.81 -12.44
CA LEU A 46 -5.77 9.67 -11.44
C LEU A 46 -5.16 9.77 -10.04
N THR A 47 -5.49 10.83 -9.33
CA THR A 47 -4.99 11.10 -7.98
C THR A 47 -6.16 11.20 -7.02
N GLY A 48 -6.18 10.36 -5.98
CA GLY A 48 -7.17 10.45 -4.89
C GLY A 48 -6.81 11.49 -3.84
N ASN A 49 -7.76 11.76 -2.95
CA ASN A 49 -7.60 12.60 -1.75
C ASN A 49 -7.16 14.05 -2.04
N ILE A 50 -7.57 14.60 -3.19
CA ILE A 50 -7.27 15.97 -3.61
C ILE A 50 -8.35 16.93 -3.10
N PRO A 51 -8.02 18.18 -2.71
CA PRO A 51 -9.03 19.15 -2.30
C PRO A 51 -10.16 19.32 -3.32
N ASN A 52 -11.41 19.25 -2.84
CA ASN A 52 -12.58 19.45 -3.69
C ASN A 52 -12.60 20.87 -4.28
N PRO A 53 -12.68 21.02 -5.62
CA PRO A 53 -12.66 22.33 -6.28
C PRO A 53 -13.88 23.20 -5.93
N ASN A 54 -14.99 22.60 -5.49
CA ASN A 54 -16.20 23.31 -5.13
C ASN A 54 -17.06 22.54 -4.12
N THR A 55 -16.96 22.91 -2.84
CA THR A 55 -17.74 22.31 -1.74
C THR A 55 -19.11 22.97 -1.51
N SER A 56 -19.44 24.02 -2.27
CA SER A 56 -20.69 24.77 -2.08
C SER A 56 -21.90 24.17 -2.80
N GLY A 57 -21.66 23.15 -3.64
CA GLY A 57 -22.68 22.49 -4.46
C GLY A 57 -23.24 21.20 -3.84
N ILE A 58 -23.53 20.22 -4.72
CA ILE A 58 -24.09 18.92 -4.32
C ILE A 58 -23.05 17.94 -3.74
N ASN A 59 -21.76 18.20 -3.98
CA ASN A 59 -20.68 17.47 -3.34
C ASN A 59 -20.05 18.38 -2.28
N THR A 60 -20.26 18.04 -1.00
CA THR A 60 -19.74 18.80 0.15
C THR A 60 -18.49 18.18 0.75
N HIS A 61 -18.00 17.05 0.21
CA HIS A 61 -16.77 16.42 0.69
C HIS A 61 -15.58 17.34 0.51
N THR A 62 -14.62 17.26 1.42
CA THR A 62 -13.45 18.13 1.43
C THR A 62 -12.37 17.64 0.47
N ILE A 63 -12.36 16.34 0.19
CA ILE A 63 -11.43 15.67 -0.71
C ILE A 63 -12.17 14.80 -1.73
N VAL A 64 -11.62 14.68 -2.93
CA VAL A 64 -12.19 13.96 -4.09
C VAL A 64 -11.09 13.43 -5.01
N SER A 65 -11.47 12.52 -5.92
CA SER A 65 -10.55 11.97 -6.91
C SER A 65 -10.44 12.92 -8.09
N LYS A 66 -9.21 13.23 -8.50
CA LYS A 66 -8.89 14.11 -9.64
C LYS A 66 -8.31 13.28 -10.77
N TYR A 67 -8.70 13.58 -12.00
CA TYR A 67 -8.07 13.01 -13.19
C TYR A 67 -7.68 14.10 -14.20
N ASN A 68 -6.41 14.11 -14.61
CA ASN A 68 -5.93 15.01 -15.66
C ASN A 68 -5.90 14.30 -17.02
N ARG A 69 -6.91 14.53 -17.86
CA ARG A 69 -6.93 13.98 -19.23
C ARG A 69 -5.92 14.72 -20.11
N PRO A 70 -4.95 14.04 -20.76
CA PRO A 70 -4.01 14.69 -21.67
C PRO A 70 -4.69 15.25 -22.92
N GLU A 71 -4.10 16.28 -23.51
CA GLU A 71 -4.53 16.81 -24.81
C GLU A 71 -4.44 15.74 -25.88
N GLY A 72 -5.41 15.73 -26.79
CA GLY A 72 -5.34 14.91 -27.99
C GLY A 72 -5.61 13.41 -27.79
N THR A 73 -6.06 13.02 -26.60
CA THR A 73 -6.30 11.60 -26.23
C THR A 73 -7.79 11.30 -26.10
N SER A 74 -8.16 10.07 -26.44
CA SER A 74 -9.50 9.50 -26.19
C SER A 74 -9.59 8.82 -24.81
N ASP A 75 -8.80 9.29 -23.85
CA ASP A 75 -8.38 8.53 -22.66
C ASP A 75 -9.53 7.92 -21.86
N PHE A 76 -9.23 6.79 -21.21
CA PHE A 76 -10.20 5.98 -20.49
C PHE A 76 -9.68 5.64 -19.10
N LEU A 77 -10.57 5.73 -18.11
CA LEU A 77 -10.30 5.24 -16.77
C LEU A 77 -10.92 3.86 -16.61
N SER A 78 -10.11 2.82 -16.62
CA SER A 78 -10.58 1.44 -16.47
C SER A 78 -10.46 0.99 -15.03
N PHE A 79 -11.47 0.28 -14.52
CA PHE A 79 -11.52 -0.29 -13.18
C PHE A 79 -11.89 -1.77 -13.21
N ASN A 80 -11.09 -2.60 -12.55
CA ASN A 80 -11.37 -4.01 -12.29
C ASN A 80 -12.54 -4.14 -11.31
N LEU A 81 -13.38 -5.14 -11.56
CA LEU A 81 -14.53 -5.51 -10.74
C LEU A 81 -14.26 -6.85 -10.05
N PHE A 82 -14.40 -6.89 -8.71
CA PHE A 82 -14.31 -8.13 -7.94
C PHE A 82 -15.46 -9.10 -8.26
N ASN A 83 -16.65 -8.56 -8.52
CA ASN A 83 -17.84 -9.33 -8.87
C ASN A 83 -18.32 -8.93 -10.25
N TYR A 84 -18.18 -9.85 -11.20
CA TYR A 84 -18.46 -9.59 -12.61
C TYR A 84 -19.94 -9.29 -12.84
N VAL A 85 -20.20 -8.37 -13.75
CA VAL A 85 -21.56 -8.00 -14.12
C VAL A 85 -22.08 -9.00 -15.16
N THR A 86 -23.05 -9.81 -14.72
CA THR A 86 -23.68 -10.88 -15.53
C THR A 86 -25.12 -10.58 -15.93
N ASP A 87 -25.69 -9.48 -15.42
CA ASP A 87 -27.02 -9.01 -15.77
C ASP A 87 -27.02 -7.47 -15.85
N LEU A 88 -27.55 -6.94 -16.96
CA LEU A 88 -27.69 -5.51 -17.22
C LEU A 88 -29.15 -5.07 -17.41
N ALA A 89 -30.15 -5.93 -17.15
CA ALA A 89 -31.55 -5.62 -17.45
C ALA A 89 -32.07 -4.34 -16.77
N ASP A 90 -31.66 -4.12 -15.50
CA ASP A 90 -32.02 -2.95 -14.69
C ASP A 90 -30.78 -2.37 -13.95
N TYR A 91 -29.62 -2.38 -14.62
CA TYR A 91 -28.36 -2.02 -13.98
C TYR A 91 -28.13 -0.51 -13.98
N THR A 92 -27.76 0.03 -12.82
CA THR A 92 -27.48 1.45 -12.66
C THR A 92 -26.10 1.70 -12.09
N VAL A 93 -25.42 2.68 -12.68
CA VAL A 93 -24.21 3.29 -12.14
C VAL A 93 -24.51 4.76 -11.89
N THR A 94 -24.22 5.24 -10.68
CA THR A 94 -24.35 6.65 -10.32
C THR A 94 -22.99 7.20 -9.93
N LEU A 95 -22.65 8.43 -10.34
CA LEU A 95 -21.49 9.12 -9.80
C LEU A 95 -21.71 10.63 -9.72
N LYS A 96 -20.96 11.31 -8.86
CA LYS A 96 -20.77 12.76 -8.93
C LYS A 96 -19.54 13.04 -9.78
N ALA A 97 -19.66 13.96 -10.73
CA ALA A 97 -18.53 14.41 -11.53
C ALA A 97 -18.51 15.93 -11.68
N TYR A 98 -17.31 16.47 -11.83
CA TYR A 98 -17.02 17.87 -12.10
C TYR A 98 -16.04 17.94 -13.26
N ILE A 99 -16.25 18.86 -14.19
CA ILE A 99 -15.32 19.17 -15.28
C ILE A 99 -14.78 20.59 -15.11
N ASP A 100 -13.45 20.75 -15.15
CA ASP A 100 -12.80 22.05 -15.05
C ASP A 100 -12.74 22.78 -16.40
N ILE A 101 -13.91 22.99 -16.98
CA ILE A 101 -14.14 23.79 -18.18
C ILE A 101 -15.27 24.77 -17.85
N PRO A 102 -15.17 26.07 -18.18
CA PRO A 102 -16.29 27.00 -18.04
C PRO A 102 -17.54 26.55 -18.80
N THR A 103 -18.73 26.82 -18.25
CA THR A 103 -20.00 26.35 -18.86
C THR A 103 -20.17 26.82 -20.31
N ASP A 104 -19.73 28.02 -20.66
CA ASP A 104 -19.79 28.60 -22.01
C ASP A 104 -18.75 28.04 -22.99
N GLU A 105 -17.78 27.27 -22.49
CA GLU A 105 -16.76 26.55 -23.28
C GLU A 105 -17.11 25.06 -23.47
N LEU A 106 -18.20 24.58 -22.87
CA LEU A 106 -18.71 23.24 -23.14
C LEU A 106 -19.19 23.11 -24.59
N THR A 107 -18.72 22.06 -25.25
CA THR A 107 -19.09 21.68 -26.61
C THR A 107 -19.80 20.33 -26.60
N SER A 108 -20.38 19.94 -27.73
CA SER A 108 -20.93 18.59 -27.88
C SER A 108 -19.88 17.48 -27.80
N ASN A 109 -18.58 17.80 -27.83
CA ASN A 109 -17.51 16.81 -27.78
C ASN A 109 -16.91 16.69 -26.37
N ASN A 110 -16.45 17.79 -25.78
CA ASN A 110 -15.80 17.77 -24.46
C ASN A 110 -16.77 17.46 -23.29
N SER A 111 -18.07 17.68 -23.47
CA SER A 111 -19.08 17.41 -22.44
C SER A 111 -19.43 15.93 -22.29
N LYS A 112 -18.99 15.04 -23.19
CA LYS A 112 -19.39 13.62 -23.15
C LYS A 112 -18.78 12.89 -21.96
N LEU A 113 -19.63 12.21 -21.20
CA LEU A 113 -19.24 11.28 -20.13
C LEU A 113 -19.90 9.93 -20.40
N ARG A 114 -19.11 8.87 -20.45
CA ARG A 114 -19.58 7.51 -20.71
C ARG A 114 -19.18 6.56 -19.60
N ILE A 115 -20.08 5.65 -19.25
CA ILE A 115 -19.76 4.46 -18.46
C ILE A 115 -19.88 3.25 -19.38
N PHE A 116 -18.84 2.44 -19.42
CA PHE A 116 -18.81 1.21 -20.17
C PHE A 116 -18.66 0.01 -19.24
N PHE A 117 -19.25 -1.12 -19.64
CA PHE A 117 -18.86 -2.44 -19.15
C PHE A 117 -18.17 -3.21 -20.27
N GLN A 118 -17.08 -3.91 -19.94
CA GLN A 118 -16.22 -4.61 -20.88
C GLN A 118 -15.75 -5.95 -20.31
N SER A 119 -15.56 -6.92 -21.20
CA SER A 119 -14.90 -8.19 -20.89
C SER A 119 -13.44 -8.11 -21.36
N SER A 120 -12.49 -8.42 -20.49
CA SER A 120 -11.07 -8.44 -20.88
C SER A 120 -10.70 -9.63 -21.80
N ASP A 121 -11.43 -10.76 -21.73
CA ASP A 121 -11.08 -11.99 -22.46
C ASP A 121 -11.65 -12.03 -23.88
N GLU A 122 -12.96 -11.84 -23.98
CA GLU A 122 -13.72 -12.06 -25.22
C GLU A 122 -13.93 -10.76 -26.02
N GLY A 123 -13.51 -9.63 -25.44
CA GLY A 123 -13.94 -8.32 -25.88
C GLY A 123 -15.47 -8.18 -25.81
N GLY A 124 -15.98 -7.09 -26.38
CA GLY A 124 -17.38 -6.72 -26.24
C GLY A 124 -17.56 -5.67 -25.15
N ARG A 125 -18.25 -4.59 -25.54
CA ARG A 125 -18.37 -3.39 -24.75
C ARG A 125 -19.76 -2.81 -24.91
N VAL A 126 -20.41 -2.52 -23.81
CA VAL A 126 -21.69 -1.81 -23.76
C VAL A 126 -21.48 -0.52 -23.00
N PHE A 127 -22.23 0.53 -23.35
CA PHE A 127 -22.08 1.81 -22.67
C PHE A 127 -23.33 2.63 -22.69
N GLU A 128 -23.42 3.48 -21.69
CA GLU A 128 -24.37 4.58 -21.63
C GLU A 128 -23.61 5.90 -21.66
N GLN A 129 -24.21 6.90 -22.29
CA GLN A 129 -23.63 8.23 -22.41
C GLN A 129 -24.56 9.28 -21.84
N LEU A 130 -24.00 10.13 -20.99
CA LEU A 130 -24.58 11.40 -20.59
C LEU A 130 -23.62 12.53 -21.00
N ASN A 131 -24.03 13.77 -20.79
CA ASN A 131 -23.18 14.92 -21.08
C ASN A 131 -23.25 15.89 -19.90
N PHE A 132 -22.11 16.48 -19.54
CA PHE A 132 -22.06 17.63 -18.65
C PHE A 132 -22.95 18.74 -19.21
N THR A 133 -23.81 19.29 -18.36
CA THR A 133 -24.69 20.41 -18.70
C THR A 133 -24.19 21.72 -18.12
N VAL A 134 -23.33 21.65 -17.10
CA VAL A 134 -22.66 22.79 -16.48
C VAL A 134 -21.19 22.50 -16.28
N GLY A 135 -20.38 23.53 -16.53
CA GLY A 135 -18.95 23.52 -16.31
C GLY A 135 -18.60 24.13 -14.95
N GLN A 136 -17.52 23.66 -14.33
CA GLN A 136 -17.06 24.12 -13.01
C GLN A 136 -18.08 23.99 -11.87
N GLN A 137 -18.96 22.99 -11.98
CA GLN A 137 -19.96 22.63 -10.98
C GLN A 137 -20.08 21.12 -10.91
N TRP A 138 -20.44 20.60 -9.73
CA TRP A 138 -20.72 19.19 -9.55
C TRP A 138 -22.09 18.84 -10.12
N GLU A 139 -22.15 17.76 -10.90
CA GLU A 139 -23.38 17.14 -11.38
C GLU A 139 -23.44 15.67 -10.91
N THR A 140 -24.65 15.18 -10.62
CA THR A 140 -24.89 13.76 -10.40
C THR A 140 -25.34 13.13 -11.71
N PHE A 141 -24.64 12.08 -12.13
CA PHE A 141 -24.93 11.32 -13.32
C PHE A 141 -25.45 9.93 -12.92
N THR A 142 -26.58 9.52 -13.48
CA THR A 142 -27.11 8.15 -13.31
C THR A 142 -27.26 7.50 -14.68
N PHE A 143 -26.43 6.51 -14.93
CA PHE A 143 -26.39 5.72 -16.16
C PHE A 143 -27.29 4.50 -15.98
N HIS A 144 -28.28 4.37 -16.86
CA HIS A 144 -29.24 3.26 -16.84
C HIS A 144 -28.99 2.34 -18.03
N PHE A 145 -28.46 1.15 -17.78
CA PHE A 145 -28.40 0.10 -18.77
C PHE A 145 -29.76 -0.61 -18.70
N GLN A 146 -30.64 -0.36 -19.67
CA GLN A 146 -31.99 -0.96 -19.73
C GLN A 146 -32.08 -1.89 -20.93
N ASP A 147 -32.61 -3.09 -20.71
CA ASP A 147 -32.83 -4.09 -21.77
C ASP A 147 -31.54 -4.42 -22.59
N VAL A 148 -30.36 -4.24 -21.98
CA VAL A 148 -29.07 -4.55 -22.61
C VAL A 148 -28.74 -6.02 -22.38
N ALA A 149 -28.87 -6.84 -23.43
CA ALA A 149 -28.48 -8.24 -23.37
C ALA A 149 -26.95 -8.38 -23.38
N ILE A 150 -26.39 -9.12 -22.42
CA ILE A 150 -24.97 -9.49 -22.43
C ILE A 150 -24.77 -10.62 -23.47
N PRO A 151 -23.80 -10.49 -24.40
CA PRO A 151 -23.48 -11.56 -25.35
C PRO A 151 -23.13 -12.88 -24.65
N GLN A 152 -23.54 -14.00 -25.24
CA GLN A 152 -23.30 -15.32 -24.62
C GLN A 152 -21.82 -15.62 -24.42
N ASN A 153 -20.94 -15.24 -25.36
CA ASN A 153 -19.50 -15.46 -25.22
C ASN A 153 -18.91 -14.69 -24.02
N VAL A 154 -19.43 -13.50 -23.70
CA VAL A 154 -19.06 -12.75 -22.49
C VAL A 154 -19.57 -13.46 -21.22
N LEU A 155 -20.80 -13.99 -21.23
CA LEU A 155 -21.32 -14.78 -20.11
C LEU A 155 -20.54 -16.08 -19.90
N ASP A 156 -20.05 -16.70 -20.97
CA ASP A 156 -19.29 -17.95 -20.92
C ASP A 156 -17.93 -17.78 -20.21
N VAL A 157 -17.37 -16.55 -20.19
CA VAL A 157 -16.18 -16.17 -19.41
C VAL A 157 -16.52 -15.48 -18.08
N GLY A 158 -17.80 -15.52 -17.67
CA GLY A 158 -18.25 -15.05 -16.36
C GLY A 158 -18.85 -13.64 -16.33
N GLY A 159 -18.92 -12.92 -17.45
CA GLY A 159 -19.52 -11.58 -17.54
C GLY A 159 -18.51 -10.46 -17.82
N TYR A 160 -18.93 -9.23 -17.52
CA TYR A 160 -18.05 -8.06 -17.61
C TYR A 160 -17.25 -7.88 -16.32
N ASP A 161 -15.93 -7.88 -16.45
CA ASP A 161 -14.94 -7.77 -15.37
C ASP A 161 -14.36 -6.34 -15.25
N LEU A 162 -14.68 -5.47 -16.21
CA LEU A 162 -14.23 -4.08 -16.23
C LEU A 162 -15.40 -3.09 -16.25
N MET A 163 -15.30 -2.05 -15.43
CA MET A 163 -16.03 -0.80 -15.59
C MET A 163 -15.07 0.25 -16.15
N VAL A 164 -15.47 0.98 -17.18
CA VAL A 164 -14.60 2.01 -17.79
C VAL A 164 -15.33 3.35 -17.81
N ILE A 165 -14.72 4.40 -17.29
CA ILE A 165 -15.18 5.78 -17.46
C ILE A 165 -14.47 6.35 -18.69
N GLY A 166 -15.25 6.88 -19.62
CA GLY A 166 -14.71 7.57 -20.78
C GLY A 166 -15.08 9.05 -20.77
N LEU A 167 -14.10 9.88 -21.12
CA LEU A 167 -14.16 11.33 -21.03
C LEU A 167 -13.94 11.95 -22.40
N ALA A 168 -14.83 12.85 -22.81
CA ALA A 168 -14.81 13.49 -24.12
C ALA A 168 -14.74 12.50 -25.31
N ASN A 169 -15.27 11.28 -25.15
CA ASN A 169 -15.01 10.21 -26.12
C ASN A 169 -15.56 10.51 -27.53
N GLY A 170 -14.82 10.01 -28.52
CA GLY A 170 -15.14 10.21 -29.94
C GLY A 170 -14.59 11.52 -30.50
N SER A 171 -13.74 12.22 -29.75
CA SER A 171 -12.86 13.29 -30.24
C SER A 171 -11.46 13.04 -29.68
N ILE A 172 -10.44 13.29 -30.50
CA ILE A 172 -9.01 13.27 -30.11
C ILE A 172 -8.38 14.64 -30.36
N GLU A 173 -9.20 15.69 -30.48
CA GLU A 173 -8.75 17.07 -30.73
C GLU A 173 -9.03 17.96 -29.52
N GLU A 174 -9.46 17.38 -28.40
CA GLU A 174 -9.81 18.12 -27.21
C GLU A 174 -8.54 18.50 -26.41
N PRO A 175 -8.49 19.73 -25.85
CA PRO A 175 -7.37 20.17 -25.03
C PRO A 175 -7.25 19.32 -23.77
N ALA A 176 -6.10 19.41 -23.08
CA ALA A 176 -5.95 18.82 -21.76
C ALA A 176 -7.07 19.34 -20.83
N THR A 177 -7.64 18.46 -20.00
CA THR A 177 -8.80 18.80 -19.17
C THR A 177 -8.75 18.06 -17.85
N THR A 178 -8.99 18.77 -16.76
CA THR A 178 -9.11 18.19 -15.42
C THR A 178 -10.57 17.82 -15.13
N TYR A 179 -10.76 16.60 -14.64
CA TYR A 179 -12.03 16.07 -14.15
C TYR A 179 -11.89 15.72 -12.67
N TYR A 180 -12.99 15.79 -11.93
CA TYR A 180 -13.06 15.25 -10.58
C TYR A 180 -14.24 14.30 -10.48
N PHE A 181 -14.06 13.23 -9.71
CA PHE A 181 -15.05 12.19 -9.48
C PHE A 181 -15.19 11.95 -7.98
N ASP A 182 -16.40 11.61 -7.58
CA ASP A 182 -16.68 11.18 -6.21
C ASP A 182 -17.97 10.36 -6.18
N GLU A 183 -18.21 9.66 -5.08
CA GLU A 183 -19.46 8.95 -4.83
C GLU A 183 -19.88 8.05 -6.00
N ILE A 184 -18.97 7.18 -6.47
CA ILE A 184 -19.30 6.21 -7.51
C ILE A 184 -20.06 5.06 -6.86
N TYR A 185 -21.29 4.82 -7.31
CA TYR A 185 -22.15 3.71 -6.89
C TYR A 185 -22.48 2.80 -8.07
N GLY A 186 -22.65 1.51 -7.79
CA GLY A 186 -23.23 0.57 -8.75
C GLY A 186 -24.17 -0.45 -8.10
N ALA A 187 -24.83 -1.24 -8.94
CA ALA A 187 -25.87 -2.18 -8.50
C ALA A 187 -25.34 -3.50 -7.89
N THR A 188 -24.09 -3.84 -8.16
CA THR A 188 -23.41 -5.04 -7.61
C THR A 188 -22.45 -4.62 -6.51
N ASP A 189 -22.39 -5.32 -5.38
CA ASP A 189 -21.34 -5.07 -4.38
C ASP A 189 -20.00 -5.53 -4.95
N GLN A 190 -18.97 -4.70 -4.85
CA GLN A 190 -17.64 -4.97 -5.39
C GLN A 190 -16.65 -5.34 -4.27
N THR A 191 -17.12 -6.00 -3.22
CA THR A 191 -16.23 -6.59 -2.21
C THR A 191 -15.60 -7.88 -2.73
N ALA A 192 -14.32 -8.09 -2.41
CA ALA A 192 -13.60 -9.32 -2.69
C ALA A 192 -14.37 -10.57 -2.22
N THR A 193 -14.30 -11.63 -3.03
CA THR A 193 -14.87 -12.93 -2.69
C THR A 193 -13.78 -13.75 -2.01
N THR A 194 -13.89 -13.90 -0.69
CA THR A 194 -12.85 -14.55 0.13
C THR A 194 -13.13 -16.00 0.44
N VAL A 195 -14.31 -16.51 0.08
CA VAL A 195 -14.70 -17.91 0.28
C VAL A 195 -13.72 -18.79 -0.50
N ASP A 196 -13.10 -19.75 0.18
CA ASP A 196 -12.11 -20.69 -0.36
C ASP A 196 -10.82 -20.06 -0.91
N HIS A 197 -10.60 -18.76 -0.73
CA HIS A 197 -9.34 -18.12 -1.15
C HIS A 197 -8.18 -18.57 -0.24
N PRO A 198 -7.02 -19.01 -0.77
CA PRO A 198 -5.91 -19.54 0.05
C PRO A 198 -5.44 -18.58 1.15
N ALA A 199 -5.36 -17.28 0.85
CA ALA A 199 -4.96 -16.25 1.81
C ALA A 199 -6.10 -15.71 2.71
N ALA A 200 -7.33 -16.25 2.65
CA ALA A 200 -8.46 -15.70 3.40
C ALA A 200 -8.24 -15.69 4.93
N TRP A 201 -7.47 -16.65 5.45
CA TRP A 201 -7.16 -16.74 6.88
C TRP A 201 -6.24 -15.60 7.37
N LEU A 202 -5.51 -14.94 6.46
CA LEU A 202 -4.60 -13.83 6.76
C LEU A 202 -5.34 -12.48 6.85
N ALA A 203 -6.57 -12.40 6.33
CA ALA A 203 -7.38 -11.20 6.32
C ALA A 203 -7.79 -10.77 7.74
N GLY A 204 -7.23 -9.65 8.21
CA GLY A 204 -7.42 -9.16 9.58
C GLY A 204 -6.56 -9.87 10.62
N SER A 205 -5.53 -10.61 10.19
CA SER A 205 -4.56 -11.28 11.05
C SER A 205 -3.31 -10.42 11.22
N TRP A 206 -2.75 -10.43 12.43
CA TRP A 206 -1.42 -9.88 12.70
C TRP A 206 -0.45 -10.98 13.11
N GLY A 207 0.82 -10.78 12.77
CA GLY A 207 1.84 -11.80 12.86
C GLY A 207 3.19 -11.31 13.36
N ALA A 208 4.01 -12.27 13.73
CA ALA A 208 5.41 -12.10 14.10
C ALA A 208 6.30 -12.96 13.20
N THR A 209 7.58 -12.61 13.08
CA THR A 209 8.58 -13.47 12.45
C THR A 209 9.36 -14.24 13.50
N PHE A 210 9.59 -15.53 13.27
CA PHE A 210 10.42 -16.38 14.11
C PHE A 210 11.47 -17.10 13.25
N PRO A 211 12.65 -16.49 13.03
CA PRO A 211 13.70 -17.10 12.22
C PRO A 211 14.27 -18.37 12.85
N VAL A 212 14.63 -19.37 12.05
CA VAL A 212 15.40 -20.53 12.51
C VAL A 212 16.55 -20.73 11.55
N PHE A 213 17.77 -20.88 12.07
CA PHE A 213 18.93 -21.17 11.21
C PHE A 213 18.72 -22.47 10.43
N GLY A 214 19.36 -22.59 9.27
CA GLY A 214 19.32 -23.80 8.44
C GLY A 214 20.71 -24.38 8.22
N GLY A 215 20.76 -25.58 7.63
CA GLY A 215 22.00 -26.27 7.28
C GLY A 215 22.92 -26.56 8.46
N GLU A 216 24.21 -26.66 8.17
CA GLU A 216 25.26 -26.80 9.19
C GLU A 216 25.29 -25.62 10.18
N ARG A 217 24.77 -24.45 9.79
CA ARG A 217 24.70 -23.30 10.68
C ARG A 217 23.75 -23.57 11.84
N LEU A 218 22.61 -24.22 11.61
CA LEU A 218 21.71 -24.61 12.70
C LEU A 218 22.46 -25.48 13.71
N ASP A 219 23.20 -26.48 13.23
CA ASP A 219 23.98 -27.36 14.09
C ASP A 219 25.02 -26.60 14.92
N ALA A 220 25.72 -25.65 14.30
CA ALA A 220 26.71 -24.82 14.97
C ALA A 220 26.10 -23.93 16.07
N GLU A 221 24.94 -23.34 15.82
CA GLU A 221 24.27 -22.43 16.76
C GLU A 221 23.64 -23.21 17.93
N ILE A 222 23.03 -24.37 17.67
CA ILE A 222 22.55 -25.26 18.75
C ILE A 222 23.71 -25.68 19.65
N ALA A 223 24.87 -26.00 19.08
CA ALA A 223 26.05 -26.39 19.85
C ALA A 223 26.61 -25.26 20.75
N THR A 224 26.30 -23.99 20.46
CA THR A 224 26.69 -22.83 21.27
C THR A 224 25.60 -22.37 22.25
N GLY A 225 24.43 -23.02 22.26
CA GLY A 225 23.34 -22.77 23.20
C GLY A 225 22.13 -22.04 22.62
N HIS A 226 21.98 -21.99 21.29
CA HIS A 226 20.75 -21.56 20.64
C HIS A 226 19.57 -22.48 21.03
N ASP A 227 18.45 -21.90 21.47
CA ASP A 227 17.25 -22.64 21.91
C ASP A 227 15.99 -22.13 21.19
N PRO A 228 15.77 -22.52 19.92
CA PRO A 228 14.61 -22.09 19.16
C PRO A 228 13.30 -22.74 19.68
N LEU A 229 13.37 -23.89 20.36
CA LEU A 229 12.20 -24.52 20.96
C LEU A 229 11.71 -23.71 22.17
N GLY A 230 12.62 -23.29 23.06
CA GLY A 230 12.31 -22.38 24.16
C GLY A 230 11.78 -21.04 23.65
N GLY A 231 12.38 -20.50 22.58
CA GLY A 231 11.95 -19.25 21.96
C GLY A 231 10.54 -19.30 21.36
N VAL A 232 10.19 -20.37 20.63
CA VAL A 232 8.85 -20.50 20.07
C VAL A 232 7.81 -20.75 21.17
N GLN A 233 8.17 -21.49 22.23
CA GLN A 233 7.31 -21.69 23.40
C GLN A 233 7.01 -20.36 24.12
N GLU A 234 8.01 -19.48 24.23
CA GLU A 234 7.82 -18.12 24.72
C GLU A 234 6.88 -17.33 23.81
N LEU A 235 7.10 -17.35 22.49
CA LEU A 235 6.25 -16.66 21.51
C LEU A 235 4.78 -17.08 21.64
N VAL A 236 4.48 -18.39 21.65
CA VAL A 236 3.09 -18.86 21.74
C VAL A 236 2.44 -18.54 23.08
N THR A 237 3.22 -18.53 24.16
CA THR A 237 2.73 -18.27 25.52
C THR A 237 2.46 -16.79 25.74
N GLU A 238 3.39 -15.93 25.33
CA GLU A 238 3.34 -14.50 25.60
C GLU A 238 2.49 -13.73 24.58
N LEU A 239 2.33 -14.28 23.36
CA LEU A 239 1.61 -13.64 22.26
C LEU A 239 0.42 -14.48 21.74
N PRO A 240 -0.59 -14.81 22.58
CA PRO A 240 -1.74 -15.62 22.16
C PRO A 240 -2.62 -14.96 21.10
N ALA A 241 -2.61 -13.64 20.94
CA ALA A 241 -3.37 -12.93 19.91
C ALA A 241 -2.72 -12.97 18.52
N VAL A 242 -1.43 -13.31 18.41
CA VAL A 242 -0.75 -13.50 17.11
C VAL A 242 -1.46 -14.60 16.35
N GLY A 243 -1.98 -14.27 15.16
CA GLY A 243 -2.73 -15.19 14.32
C GLY A 243 -1.87 -16.00 13.36
N HIS A 244 -0.68 -15.50 13.01
CA HIS A 244 0.24 -16.17 12.12
C HIS A 244 1.71 -15.88 12.42
N VAL A 245 2.60 -16.77 12.01
CA VAL A 245 4.05 -16.63 12.16
C VAL A 245 4.74 -16.88 10.83
N ILE A 246 5.61 -15.95 10.42
CA ILE A 246 6.57 -16.21 9.34
C ILE A 246 7.81 -16.86 9.97
N THR A 247 8.07 -18.12 9.63
CA THR A 247 9.35 -18.79 9.88
C THR A 247 9.92 -19.22 8.53
N ASN A 248 10.73 -20.27 8.43
CA ASN A 248 11.47 -20.52 7.20
C ASN A 248 11.75 -21.99 6.87
N LEU A 249 11.67 -22.29 5.56
CA LEU A 249 12.14 -23.52 4.94
C LEU A 249 13.63 -23.43 4.56
N SER A 250 14.06 -22.28 4.03
CA SER A 250 15.49 -21.95 3.90
C SER A 250 15.81 -20.73 4.75
N TYR A 251 17.01 -20.61 5.30
CA TYR A 251 17.37 -19.47 6.12
C TYR A 251 17.26 -18.14 5.34
N PHE A 252 16.90 -17.07 6.06
CA PHE A 252 16.65 -15.76 5.48
C PHE A 252 17.85 -15.26 4.67
N ALA A 253 17.60 -14.90 3.41
CA ALA A 253 18.58 -14.50 2.40
C ALA A 253 19.73 -15.50 2.13
N HIS A 254 19.55 -16.78 2.50
CA HIS A 254 20.50 -17.87 2.24
C HIS A 254 19.75 -19.07 1.65
N SER A 255 19.74 -19.16 0.33
CA SER A 255 18.99 -20.19 -0.43
C SER A 255 19.56 -21.60 -0.30
N HIS A 256 20.75 -21.76 0.28
CA HIS A 256 21.43 -23.04 0.47
C HIS A 256 21.28 -23.65 1.86
N TYR A 257 20.75 -22.92 2.85
CA TYR A 257 20.60 -23.42 4.23
C TYR A 257 19.16 -23.81 4.51
N PHE A 258 18.80 -25.08 4.27
CA PHE A 258 17.46 -25.59 4.57
C PHE A 258 17.32 -25.94 6.05
N THR A 259 16.12 -25.77 6.61
CA THR A 259 15.82 -26.12 8.01
C THR A 259 15.40 -27.57 8.21
N ILE A 260 15.23 -28.29 7.10
CA ILE A 260 14.78 -29.69 7.04
C ILE A 260 15.85 -30.52 6.34
N ARG A 261 16.07 -31.74 6.84
CA ARG A 261 17.00 -32.73 6.31
C ARG A 261 16.32 -33.71 5.36
N ASP A 262 15.12 -34.16 5.70
CA ASP A 262 14.37 -35.15 4.95
C ASP A 262 13.96 -34.59 3.60
N ASN A 263 14.36 -35.31 2.55
CA ASN A 263 14.06 -34.96 1.18
C ASN A 263 13.65 -36.24 0.44
N THR A 264 12.49 -36.21 -0.22
CA THR A 264 11.93 -37.40 -0.88
C THR A 264 12.57 -37.71 -2.23
N ASN A 265 13.30 -36.75 -2.80
CA ASN A 265 13.79 -36.82 -4.18
C ASN A 265 15.29 -37.15 -4.23
N VAL A 266 16.09 -36.68 -3.26
CA VAL A 266 17.54 -36.85 -3.22
C VAL A 266 18.06 -37.02 -1.79
N ASP A 267 19.06 -37.87 -1.57
CA ASP A 267 19.82 -37.85 -0.31
C ASP A 267 20.80 -36.67 -0.33
N VAL A 268 20.32 -35.50 0.11
CA VAL A 268 21.06 -34.23 0.03
C VAL A 268 22.46 -34.33 0.65
N ALA A 269 22.61 -35.05 1.76
CA ALA A 269 23.90 -35.13 2.46
C ALA A 269 24.94 -35.95 1.69
N THR A 270 24.51 -37.05 1.05
CA THR A 270 25.45 -37.97 0.40
C THR A 270 25.60 -37.74 -1.10
N GLU A 271 24.57 -37.17 -1.76
CA GLU A 271 24.56 -36.94 -3.20
C GLU A 271 24.93 -35.50 -3.58
N ILE A 272 24.71 -34.53 -2.69
CA ILE A 272 25.06 -33.12 -2.92
C ILE A 272 26.11 -32.67 -1.90
N HIS A 273 25.70 -32.26 -0.71
CA HIS A 273 26.59 -31.78 0.34
C HIS A 273 25.86 -31.68 1.69
N GLU A 274 26.49 -32.16 2.76
CA GLU A 274 25.89 -32.18 4.11
C GLU A 274 25.59 -30.79 4.69
N SER A 275 26.36 -29.76 4.31
CA SER A 275 26.19 -28.40 4.84
C SER A 275 24.84 -27.75 4.51
N LEU A 276 24.12 -28.25 3.50
CA LEU A 276 22.85 -27.68 3.05
C LEU A 276 21.70 -27.93 4.03
N ILE A 277 21.82 -28.95 4.86
CA ILE A 277 20.76 -29.48 5.73
C ILE A 277 21.28 -29.67 7.16
N PRO A 278 20.41 -29.63 8.18
CA PRO A 278 20.84 -29.86 9.54
C PRO A 278 21.12 -31.35 9.79
N SER A 279 21.70 -31.64 10.96
CA SER A 279 21.72 -32.98 11.54
C SER A 279 20.30 -33.52 11.73
N ALA A 280 20.17 -34.85 11.80
CA ALA A 280 18.87 -35.49 12.03
C ALA A 280 18.26 -35.06 13.39
N GLU A 281 19.08 -34.86 14.41
CA GLU A 281 18.62 -34.40 15.73
C GLU A 281 18.07 -32.97 15.67
N ASN A 282 18.73 -32.07 14.93
CA ASN A 282 18.28 -30.67 14.83
C ASN A 282 17.12 -30.47 13.85
N GLN A 283 16.90 -31.38 12.89
CA GLN A 283 15.63 -31.42 12.14
C GLN A 283 14.45 -31.67 13.10
N GLU A 284 14.53 -32.66 13.98
CA GLU A 284 13.40 -32.98 14.89
C GLU A 284 13.03 -31.77 15.75
N LEU A 285 14.02 -30.99 16.18
CA LEU A 285 13.81 -29.73 16.87
C LEU A 285 13.08 -28.70 15.98
N MET A 286 13.39 -28.60 14.69
CA MET A 286 12.65 -27.74 13.76
C MET A 286 11.21 -28.20 13.57
N LEU A 287 10.97 -29.51 13.44
CA LEU A 287 9.63 -30.07 13.36
C LEU A 287 8.83 -29.82 14.64
N GLU A 288 9.46 -29.88 15.82
CA GLU A 288 8.83 -29.53 17.10
C GLU A 288 8.49 -28.03 17.19
N VAL A 289 9.31 -27.15 16.61
CA VAL A 289 8.99 -25.72 16.48
C VAL A 289 7.72 -25.51 15.64
N LEU A 290 7.65 -26.16 14.47
CA LEU A 290 6.46 -26.09 13.60
C LEU A 290 5.22 -26.69 14.27
N GLN A 291 5.37 -27.83 14.94
CA GLN A 291 4.29 -28.48 15.67
C GLN A 291 3.79 -27.60 16.82
N THR A 292 4.68 -26.93 17.56
CA THR A 292 4.32 -25.99 18.64
C THR A 292 3.47 -24.84 18.12
N LEU A 293 3.84 -24.26 16.97
CA LEU A 293 3.05 -23.21 16.31
C LEU A 293 1.67 -23.74 15.90
N LYS A 294 1.63 -24.89 15.21
CA LYS A 294 0.39 -25.54 14.75
C LYS A 294 -0.56 -25.87 15.90
N ASP A 295 -0.05 -26.45 16.99
CA ASP A 295 -0.83 -26.80 18.19
C ASP A 295 -1.36 -25.57 18.94
N SER A 296 -0.66 -24.44 18.85
CA SER A 296 -1.14 -23.16 19.38
C SER A 296 -2.23 -22.50 18.52
N GLY A 297 -2.58 -23.09 17.37
CA GLY A 297 -3.57 -22.57 16.43
C GLY A 297 -3.07 -21.42 15.56
N LYS A 298 -1.76 -21.14 15.55
CA LYS A 298 -1.15 -20.11 14.71
C LYS A 298 -0.95 -20.66 13.30
N LYS A 299 -1.23 -19.81 12.30
CA LYS A 299 -0.94 -20.10 10.90
C LYS A 299 0.55 -19.94 10.60
N ILE A 300 1.11 -20.77 9.74
CA ILE A 300 2.55 -20.81 9.49
C ILE A 300 2.85 -20.44 8.03
N ILE A 301 3.63 -19.38 7.83
CA ILE A 301 4.18 -19.02 6.53
C ILE A 301 5.66 -19.42 6.53
N LEU A 302 6.08 -20.23 5.56
CA LEU A 302 7.47 -20.63 5.39
C LEU A 302 8.16 -19.76 4.35
N TYR A 303 9.13 -18.97 4.80
CA TYR A 303 10.05 -18.25 3.93
C TYR A 303 10.97 -19.21 3.16
N ILE A 304 11.24 -18.91 1.89
CA ILE A 304 12.27 -19.54 1.08
C ILE A 304 12.99 -18.50 0.22
N SER A 305 14.33 -18.55 0.20
CA SER A 305 15.16 -17.78 -0.72
C SER A 305 15.42 -18.63 -1.97
N THR A 306 15.14 -18.10 -3.16
CA THR A 306 15.10 -18.89 -4.40
C THR A 306 16.29 -18.73 -5.34
N ASN A 307 17.40 -18.13 -4.88
CA ASN A 307 18.60 -17.90 -5.71
C ASN A 307 19.50 -19.15 -5.84
N TYR A 308 18.95 -20.29 -6.26
CA TYR A 308 19.69 -21.57 -6.33
C TYR A 308 20.48 -21.86 -5.04
N LEU A 309 21.78 -22.18 -5.11
CA LEU A 309 22.65 -22.30 -3.94
C LEU A 309 23.60 -21.10 -3.77
N ASP A 310 23.14 -19.89 -4.12
CA ASP A 310 23.90 -18.66 -3.91
C ASP A 310 24.39 -18.51 -2.46
N ARG A 311 25.57 -17.90 -2.30
CA ARG A 311 26.28 -17.69 -1.02
C ARG A 311 26.76 -18.97 -0.30
N SER A 312 26.60 -20.14 -0.90
CA SER A 312 27.22 -21.36 -0.36
C SER A 312 28.75 -21.35 -0.52
N SER A 313 29.44 -22.24 0.19
CA SER A 313 30.89 -22.36 0.10
C SER A 313 31.37 -22.82 -1.28
N ASP A 314 32.62 -22.53 -1.65
CA ASP A 314 33.21 -23.01 -2.91
C ASP A 314 33.14 -24.54 -3.05
N GLU A 315 33.28 -25.27 -1.94
CA GLU A 315 33.17 -26.73 -1.89
C GLU A 315 31.74 -27.19 -2.19
N THR A 316 30.76 -26.56 -1.54
CA THR A 316 29.33 -26.84 -1.76
C THR A 316 28.91 -26.50 -3.21
N GLN A 317 29.38 -25.38 -3.75
CA GLN A 317 29.14 -25.00 -5.15
C GLN A 317 29.72 -26.02 -6.13
N ALA A 318 30.93 -26.52 -5.88
CA ALA A 318 31.56 -27.53 -6.72
C ALA A 318 30.79 -28.86 -6.67
N ALA A 319 30.32 -29.26 -5.49
CA ALA A 319 29.52 -30.46 -5.32
C ALA A 319 28.15 -30.35 -6.01
N TRP A 320 27.48 -29.20 -5.87
CA TRP A 320 26.24 -28.89 -6.57
C TRP A 320 26.40 -28.93 -8.10
N THR A 321 27.46 -28.30 -8.62
CA THR A 321 27.81 -28.34 -10.04
C THR A 321 27.99 -29.76 -10.54
N ALA A 322 28.72 -30.59 -9.78
CA ALA A 322 28.91 -31.99 -10.13
C ALA A 322 27.59 -32.78 -10.13
N TYR A 323 26.72 -32.53 -9.14
CA TYR A 323 25.43 -33.18 -9.00
C TYR A 323 24.51 -32.89 -10.20
N TYR A 324 24.23 -31.63 -10.51
CA TYR A 324 23.28 -31.32 -11.59
C TYR A 324 23.87 -31.64 -12.98
N THR A 325 25.20 -31.60 -13.15
CA THR A 325 25.86 -32.05 -14.38
C THR A 325 25.68 -33.55 -14.60
N ALA A 326 25.73 -34.36 -13.53
CA ALA A 326 25.63 -35.81 -13.62
C ALA A 326 24.20 -36.33 -13.73
N ASN A 327 23.25 -35.68 -13.02
CA ASN A 327 21.88 -36.20 -12.86
C ASN A 327 20.83 -35.46 -13.69
N PHE A 328 21.13 -34.24 -14.16
CA PHE A 328 20.18 -33.39 -14.88
C PHE A 328 20.77 -32.86 -16.20
N ASP A 329 21.77 -33.55 -16.77
CA ASP A 329 22.42 -33.17 -18.04
C ASP A 329 22.96 -31.72 -18.07
N GLY A 330 23.29 -31.17 -16.90
CA GLY A 330 23.76 -29.79 -16.75
C GLY A 330 22.66 -28.74 -16.54
N ASP A 331 21.40 -29.15 -16.41
CA ASP A 331 20.26 -28.27 -16.12
C ASP A 331 20.15 -28.00 -14.61
N GLU A 332 20.71 -26.88 -14.18
CA GLU A 332 20.69 -26.46 -12.77
C GLU A 332 19.27 -26.15 -12.28
N TYR A 333 18.39 -25.63 -13.14
CA TYR A 333 17.02 -25.31 -12.74
C TYR A 333 16.23 -26.57 -12.41
N LEU A 334 16.26 -27.58 -13.29
CA LEU A 334 15.57 -28.83 -13.02
C LEU A 334 16.09 -29.52 -11.76
N ALA A 335 17.40 -29.48 -11.53
CA ALA A 335 18.00 -30.01 -10.31
C ALA A 335 17.53 -29.25 -9.07
N TYR A 336 17.48 -27.91 -9.12
CA TYR A 336 17.06 -27.09 -7.98
C TYR A 336 15.56 -27.24 -7.69
N LYS A 337 14.73 -27.27 -8.74
CA LYS A 337 13.29 -27.55 -8.63
C LYS A 337 13.05 -28.91 -7.98
N ASP A 338 13.76 -29.95 -8.42
CA ASP A 338 13.68 -31.31 -7.86
C ASP A 338 14.13 -31.36 -6.40
N LEU A 339 15.26 -30.73 -6.07
CA LEU A 339 15.77 -30.61 -4.70
C LEU A 339 14.73 -29.94 -3.79
N VAL A 340 14.22 -28.77 -4.17
CA VAL A 340 13.29 -28.02 -3.32
C VAL A 340 11.95 -28.72 -3.20
N GLN A 341 11.42 -29.29 -4.29
CA GLN A 341 10.19 -30.08 -4.26
C GLN A 341 10.27 -31.23 -3.25
N GLY A 342 11.43 -31.89 -3.14
CA GLY A 342 11.63 -33.01 -2.23
C GLY A 342 11.53 -32.66 -0.74
N PHE A 343 11.69 -31.39 -0.35
CA PHE A 343 11.50 -30.95 1.04
C PHE A 343 10.03 -30.70 1.41
N ILE A 344 9.17 -30.40 0.42
CA ILE A 344 7.78 -29.98 0.68
C ILE A 344 6.99 -31.03 1.46
N PRO A 345 7.06 -32.34 1.18
CA PRO A 345 6.32 -33.36 1.94
C PRO A 345 6.59 -33.36 3.45
N ALA A 346 7.78 -32.94 3.88
CA ALA A 346 8.14 -32.90 5.29
C ALA A 346 7.53 -31.69 6.04
N VAL A 347 7.11 -30.65 5.31
CA VAL A 347 6.61 -29.39 5.89
C VAL A 347 5.16 -29.06 5.54
N ALA A 348 4.59 -29.68 4.49
CA ALA A 348 3.25 -29.37 3.97
C ALA A 348 2.14 -29.58 5.01
N GLU A 349 2.31 -30.49 5.97
CA GLU A 349 1.29 -30.65 7.02
C GLU A 349 1.27 -29.48 8.03
N TYR A 350 2.31 -28.65 8.06
CA TYR A 350 2.46 -27.51 8.97
C TYR A 350 2.21 -26.18 8.26
N ALA A 351 2.60 -26.08 7.00
CA ALA A 351 2.53 -24.84 6.23
C ALA A 351 1.08 -24.45 5.92
N ASP A 352 0.78 -23.16 6.09
CA ASP A 352 -0.42 -22.51 5.57
C ASP A 352 -0.11 -21.54 4.42
N GLY A 353 1.18 -21.26 4.21
CA GLY A 353 1.65 -20.45 3.09
C GLY A 353 3.17 -20.48 2.93
N TYR A 354 3.62 -19.98 1.78
CA TYR A 354 5.03 -19.83 1.44
C TYR A 354 5.33 -18.40 1.00
N TRP A 355 6.48 -17.89 1.43
CA TRP A 355 6.96 -16.55 1.08
C TRP A 355 8.31 -16.66 0.35
N PHE A 356 8.32 -16.34 -0.94
CA PHE A 356 9.48 -16.51 -1.82
C PHE A 356 10.29 -15.21 -1.90
N ASP A 357 11.53 -15.23 -1.43
CA ASP A 357 12.49 -14.14 -1.53
C ASP A 357 13.51 -14.36 -2.62
N THR A 358 14.27 -13.30 -2.91
CA THR A 358 15.43 -13.33 -3.79
C THR A 358 15.08 -14.05 -5.08
N THR A 359 14.00 -13.58 -5.72
CA THR A 359 13.38 -14.26 -6.86
C THR A 359 14.00 -13.84 -8.18
N SER A 360 14.89 -12.84 -8.16
CA SER A 360 15.47 -12.23 -9.34
C SER A 360 16.12 -13.26 -10.25
N THR A 361 16.88 -14.21 -9.73
CA THR A 361 17.57 -15.18 -10.58
C THR A 361 16.58 -16.09 -11.31
N LEU A 362 15.66 -16.74 -10.59
CA LEU A 362 14.63 -17.58 -11.25
C LEU A 362 13.74 -16.78 -12.19
N ARG A 363 13.42 -15.52 -11.85
CA ARG A 363 12.63 -14.63 -12.72
C ARG A 363 13.39 -14.31 -14.00
N ASP A 364 14.64 -13.89 -13.89
CA ASP A 364 15.48 -13.48 -15.02
C ASP A 364 15.78 -14.68 -15.94
N ASP A 365 15.82 -15.89 -15.38
CA ASP A 365 15.92 -17.16 -16.13
C ASP A 365 14.59 -17.63 -16.76
N GLY A 366 13.44 -17.01 -16.39
CA GLY A 366 12.11 -17.36 -16.91
C GLY A 366 11.45 -18.56 -16.22
N TYR A 367 11.89 -18.92 -15.01
CA TYR A 367 11.47 -20.12 -14.29
C TYR A 367 10.67 -19.87 -13.00
N LEU A 368 10.51 -18.61 -12.58
CA LEU A 368 9.86 -18.27 -11.31
C LEU A 368 8.41 -18.78 -11.23
N GLU A 369 7.60 -18.59 -12.27
CA GLU A 369 6.20 -19.03 -12.27
C GLU A 369 6.08 -20.57 -12.20
N ASP A 370 6.90 -21.30 -12.98
CA ASP A 370 6.95 -22.77 -12.94
C ASP A 370 7.43 -23.29 -11.56
N PHE A 371 8.33 -22.56 -10.91
CA PHE A 371 8.79 -22.89 -9.56
C PHE A 371 7.69 -22.68 -8.51
N VAL A 372 6.93 -21.59 -8.60
CA VAL A 372 5.77 -21.33 -7.71
C VAL A 372 4.65 -22.34 -7.97
N GLN A 373 4.42 -22.70 -9.23
CA GLN A 373 3.43 -23.72 -9.59
C GLN A 373 3.78 -25.09 -8.99
N MET A 374 5.06 -25.44 -8.93
CA MET A 374 5.51 -26.67 -8.25
C MET A 374 5.10 -26.71 -6.77
N PHE A 375 5.20 -25.58 -6.05
CA PHE A 375 4.70 -25.50 -4.67
C PHE A 375 3.19 -25.66 -4.59
N LYS A 376 2.43 -25.02 -5.48
CA LYS A 376 0.96 -25.18 -5.53
C LYS A 376 0.51 -26.60 -5.81
N ASP A 377 1.26 -27.31 -6.66
CA ASP A 377 0.95 -28.71 -6.98
C ASP A 377 1.29 -29.65 -5.82
N ALA A 378 2.38 -29.36 -5.09
CA ALA A 378 2.83 -30.17 -3.95
C ALA A 378 2.06 -29.87 -2.65
N ASP A 379 1.60 -28.63 -2.47
CA ASP A 379 0.79 -28.18 -1.34
C ASP A 379 -0.34 -27.23 -1.82
N PRO A 380 -1.45 -27.78 -2.35
CA PRO A 380 -2.53 -26.98 -2.94
C PRO A 380 -3.35 -26.17 -1.93
N GLY A 381 -3.15 -26.38 -0.62
CA GLY A 381 -3.83 -25.64 0.44
C GLY A 381 -3.09 -24.37 0.88
N ALA A 382 -1.81 -24.25 0.55
CA ALA A 382 -0.95 -23.15 0.99
C ALA A 382 -1.16 -21.88 0.15
N ALA A 383 -1.15 -20.73 0.82
CA ALA A 383 -1.12 -19.42 0.18
C ALA A 383 0.29 -19.05 -0.29
N MET A 384 0.42 -18.47 -1.48
CA MET A 384 1.72 -18.07 -2.04
C MET A 384 1.93 -16.56 -1.95
N SER A 385 3.15 -16.12 -1.65
CA SER A 385 3.56 -14.72 -1.76
C SER A 385 4.96 -14.64 -2.34
N VAL A 386 5.12 -13.93 -3.45
CA VAL A 386 6.37 -13.90 -4.19
C VAL A 386 6.95 -12.50 -4.20
N SER A 387 8.20 -12.36 -3.78
CA SER A 387 8.90 -11.09 -3.74
C SER A 387 9.45 -10.71 -5.11
N GLU A 388 8.62 -10.09 -5.93
CA GLU A 388 9.02 -9.42 -7.18
C GLU A 388 9.24 -7.91 -6.97
N PHE A 389 9.06 -7.10 -8.01
CA PHE A 389 9.18 -5.65 -7.95
C PHE A 389 8.11 -5.06 -7.02
N GLY A 390 8.52 -4.10 -6.19
CA GLY A 390 7.59 -3.32 -5.37
C GLY A 390 6.93 -2.22 -6.19
N HIS A 391 5.71 -1.86 -5.83
CA HIS A 391 5.01 -0.73 -6.43
C HIS A 391 5.16 0.52 -5.58
N LEU A 392 4.97 1.68 -6.23
CA LEU A 392 5.08 2.99 -5.61
C LEU A 392 3.73 3.71 -5.61
N HIS A 393 3.60 4.71 -4.75
CA HIS A 393 2.55 5.70 -4.86
C HIS A 393 2.93 6.78 -5.87
N TYR A 394 1.93 7.34 -6.55
CA TYR A 394 2.10 8.43 -7.51
C TYR A 394 1.10 9.55 -7.23
N ILE A 395 1.52 10.80 -7.44
CA ILE A 395 0.67 11.99 -7.42
C ILE A 395 0.92 12.75 -8.72
N ASP A 396 -0.15 12.95 -9.49
CA ASP A 396 -0.09 13.68 -10.77
C ASP A 396 0.99 13.14 -11.72
N GLY A 397 1.22 11.83 -11.68
CA GLY A 397 2.19 11.11 -12.48
C GLY A 397 3.62 11.06 -11.93
N GLU A 398 3.91 11.73 -10.82
CA GLU A 398 5.24 11.67 -10.19
C GLU A 398 5.22 10.71 -9.00
N ALA A 399 6.31 9.96 -8.81
CA ALA A 399 6.43 9.05 -7.68
C ALA A 399 6.45 9.84 -6.36
N VAL A 400 5.71 9.35 -5.36
CA VAL A 400 5.74 9.92 -4.01
C VAL A 400 7.06 9.54 -3.36
N MET A 401 7.89 10.55 -3.11
CA MET A 401 9.16 10.42 -2.38
C MET A 401 9.14 11.28 -1.13
N VAL A 402 9.60 10.71 -0.02
CA VAL A 402 9.90 11.45 1.21
C VAL A 402 11.25 12.12 1.04
N ASP A 403 11.31 13.42 1.36
CA ASP A 403 12.54 14.23 1.38
C ASP A 403 13.13 14.26 2.79
N SER A 404 12.26 14.44 3.80
CA SER A 404 12.68 14.41 5.21
C SER A 404 11.71 13.66 6.12
N ASP A 405 12.26 12.95 7.10
CA ASP A 405 11.54 12.27 8.18
C ASP A 405 11.29 13.15 9.42
N GLY A 406 11.88 14.34 9.48
CA GLY A 406 11.67 15.29 10.57
C GLY A 406 12.85 16.24 10.81
N VAL A 407 12.75 17.07 11.84
CA VAL A 407 13.80 18.04 12.21
C VAL A 407 15.15 17.40 12.59
N ASP A 408 15.12 16.14 13.04
CA ASP A 408 16.30 15.38 13.48
C ASP A 408 16.66 14.25 12.49
N ASP A 409 16.36 14.45 11.21
CA ASP A 409 16.67 13.49 10.16
C ASP A 409 18.19 13.39 9.93
N GLU A 410 18.77 12.24 10.23
CA GLU A 410 20.20 11.97 10.05
C GLU A 410 20.54 11.42 8.65
N ASP A 411 19.53 11.01 7.87
CA ASP A 411 19.68 10.41 6.54
C ASP A 411 18.96 11.25 5.48
N ASP A 412 19.71 12.12 4.80
CA ASP A 412 19.18 13.10 3.84
C ASP A 412 18.81 12.53 2.46
N ARG A 413 18.64 11.20 2.36
CA ARG A 413 18.35 10.54 1.09
C ARG A 413 16.85 10.46 0.86
N ASP A 414 16.41 11.05 -0.26
CA ASP A 414 15.06 10.85 -0.76
C ASP A 414 14.74 9.35 -0.94
N TYR A 415 13.56 8.94 -0.51
CA TYR A 415 13.13 7.55 -0.68
C TYR A 415 11.66 7.44 -1.10
N ASN A 416 11.38 6.43 -1.94
CA ASN A 416 10.04 6.17 -2.43
C ASN A 416 9.12 5.60 -1.34
N VAL A 417 7.82 5.82 -1.47
CA VAL A 417 6.81 5.21 -0.59
C VAL A 417 6.18 3.98 -1.25
N SER A 418 6.28 2.83 -0.59
CA SER A 418 5.80 1.53 -1.10
C SER A 418 4.28 1.43 -1.14
N ASN A 419 3.74 0.83 -2.19
CA ASN A 419 2.34 0.51 -2.36
C ASN A 419 2.16 -1.02 -2.45
N PHE A 420 1.34 -1.60 -1.58
CA PHE A 420 1.09 -3.04 -1.58
C PHE A 420 -0.13 -3.38 -2.43
N ARG A 421 0.11 -4.00 -3.59
CA ARG A 421 -0.93 -4.50 -4.51
C ARG A 421 -0.44 -5.77 -5.21
N GLY A 422 -1.38 -6.51 -5.82
CA GLY A 422 -1.05 -7.71 -6.59
C GLY A 422 -0.26 -7.34 -7.84
N ASN A 423 0.78 -8.10 -8.17
CA ASN A 423 1.69 -7.77 -9.27
C ASN A 423 2.02 -8.97 -10.18
N ASN A 424 1.39 -10.12 -9.90
CA ASN A 424 1.52 -11.34 -10.67
C ASN A 424 0.27 -12.22 -10.50
N SER A 425 0.13 -13.18 -11.41
CA SER A 425 -0.99 -14.12 -11.46
C SER A 425 -0.84 -15.32 -10.51
N TYR A 426 0.22 -15.35 -9.69
CA TYR A 426 0.55 -16.52 -8.87
C TYR A 426 0.64 -16.28 -7.36
N SER A 427 0.69 -15.04 -6.88
CA SER A 427 0.66 -14.70 -5.44
C SER A 427 -0.77 -14.53 -4.93
N ASP A 428 -1.10 -15.13 -3.79
CA ASP A 428 -2.39 -15.03 -3.11
C ASP A 428 -2.42 -13.87 -2.10
N PHE A 429 -1.25 -13.39 -1.67
CA PHE A 429 -1.09 -12.18 -0.86
C PHE A 429 0.16 -11.41 -1.27
N THR A 430 0.17 -10.10 -1.01
CA THR A 430 1.30 -9.24 -1.39
C THR A 430 2.53 -9.51 -0.54
N ARG A 431 3.72 -9.36 -1.12
CA ARG A 431 5.00 -9.60 -0.43
C ARG A 431 5.22 -8.76 0.83
N GLY A 432 4.58 -7.59 0.91
CA GLY A 432 4.61 -6.72 2.09
C GLY A 432 5.94 -6.03 2.39
N HIS A 433 6.96 -6.22 1.54
CA HIS A 433 8.28 -5.63 1.74
C HIS A 433 8.21 -4.10 1.61
N VAL A 434 8.57 -3.40 2.69
CA VAL A 434 8.65 -1.93 2.72
C VAL A 434 9.72 -1.37 1.77
N SER A 435 9.72 -0.05 1.63
CA SER A 435 10.73 0.66 0.83
C SER A 435 12.12 0.31 1.32
N ALA A 436 13.08 0.26 0.40
CA ALA A 436 14.38 -0.33 0.68
C ALA A 436 15.08 0.39 1.84
N LEU A 437 15.30 -0.34 2.96
CA LEU A 437 16.01 0.20 4.14
C LEU A 437 17.41 0.71 3.78
N GLY A 438 18.11 -0.02 2.90
CA GLY A 438 19.42 0.42 2.38
C GLY A 438 19.36 1.71 1.54
N GLY A 439 18.17 2.10 1.08
CA GLY A 439 17.90 3.33 0.35
C GLY A 439 17.56 4.53 1.24
N GLY A 440 17.55 4.38 2.57
CA GLY A 440 17.28 5.47 3.52
C GLY A 440 15.90 5.42 4.17
N ALA A 441 14.96 4.65 3.61
CA ALA A 441 13.61 4.57 4.15
C ALA A 441 13.58 3.89 5.55
N PRO A 442 13.14 4.57 6.62
CA PRO A 442 12.90 3.90 7.90
C PRO A 442 11.70 2.96 7.79
N PRO A 443 11.70 1.85 8.53
CA PRO A 443 10.62 0.86 8.46
C PRO A 443 9.29 1.36 9.03
N ASN A 444 9.29 2.43 9.83
CA ASN A 444 8.09 3.11 10.34
C ASN A 444 7.87 4.50 9.68
N SER A 445 8.35 4.68 8.44
CA SER A 445 8.19 5.93 7.68
C SER A 445 6.79 6.51 7.81
N TRP A 446 6.72 7.83 8.04
CA TRP A 446 5.47 8.57 8.06
C TRP A 446 4.76 8.53 6.70
N GLY A 447 5.50 8.33 5.60
CA GLY A 447 4.94 8.11 4.28
C GLY A 447 4.06 6.85 4.23
N TYR A 448 4.37 5.82 5.01
CA TYR A 448 3.49 4.64 5.07
C TYR A 448 2.14 4.98 5.73
N GLU A 449 2.13 5.84 6.74
CA GLU A 449 0.90 6.23 7.43
C GLU A 449 -0.03 7.08 6.57
N GLU A 450 0.52 7.87 5.66
CA GLU A 450 -0.27 8.74 4.78
C GLU A 450 -0.65 8.11 3.44
N PHE A 451 0.12 7.14 2.95
CA PHE A 451 -0.08 6.58 1.62
C PHE A 451 -0.33 5.07 1.66
N THR A 452 0.59 4.29 2.23
CA THR A 452 0.54 2.82 2.19
C THR A 452 -0.64 2.27 3.01
N LEU A 453 -0.77 2.65 4.28
CA LEU A 453 -1.83 2.16 5.15
C LEU A 453 -3.22 2.61 4.66
N PRO A 454 -3.46 3.87 4.26
CA PRO A 454 -4.74 4.26 3.68
C PRO A 454 -5.10 3.48 2.41
N ALA A 455 -4.13 3.18 1.54
CA ALA A 455 -4.39 2.37 0.34
C ALA A 455 -4.76 0.91 0.67
N MET A 456 -4.18 0.33 1.73
CA MET A 456 -4.59 -0.98 2.24
C MET A 456 -5.96 -0.93 2.92
N VAL A 457 -6.27 0.13 3.66
CA VAL A 457 -7.55 0.30 4.35
C VAL A 457 -8.69 0.46 3.37
N GLY A 458 -8.49 1.29 2.34
CA GLY A 458 -9.55 1.59 1.39
C GLY A 458 -9.90 0.41 0.50
N ASN A 459 -8.92 -0.44 0.20
CA ASN A 459 -9.12 -1.74 -0.43
C ASN A 459 -8.13 -2.78 0.11
N PRO A 460 -8.54 -3.69 1.01
CA PRO A 460 -7.65 -4.71 1.57
C PRO A 460 -7.33 -5.84 0.60
N TRP A 461 -7.97 -5.86 -0.57
CA TRP A 461 -7.70 -6.80 -1.66
C TRP A 461 -7.29 -6.04 -2.91
N SER A 462 -6.54 -6.68 -3.79
CA SER A 462 -6.15 -6.19 -5.10
C SER A 462 -6.52 -7.24 -6.15
N ILE A 463 -6.54 -6.87 -7.42
CA ILE A 463 -6.85 -7.67 -8.59
C ILE A 463 -5.72 -7.47 -9.59
N TYR A 464 -4.94 -8.52 -9.82
CA TYR A 464 -3.97 -8.58 -10.89
C TYR A 464 -4.39 -9.67 -11.87
N GLU A 465 -4.60 -9.32 -13.13
CA GLU A 465 -5.05 -10.26 -14.17
C GLU A 465 -6.16 -11.21 -13.68
N LYS A 466 -7.20 -10.65 -13.03
CA LYS A 466 -8.37 -11.34 -12.44
C LYS A 466 -8.12 -12.11 -11.16
N LYS A 467 -6.87 -12.32 -10.77
CA LYS A 467 -6.54 -12.94 -9.50
C LYS A 467 -6.69 -11.93 -8.38
N GLN A 468 -7.48 -12.29 -7.37
CA GLN A 468 -7.57 -11.53 -6.13
C GLN A 468 -6.33 -11.78 -5.28
N VAL A 469 -5.76 -10.73 -4.71
CA VAL A 469 -4.54 -10.77 -3.89
C VAL A 469 -4.81 -10.02 -2.60
N LEU A 470 -4.67 -10.69 -1.45
CA LEU A 470 -4.81 -10.02 -0.15
C LEU A 470 -3.63 -9.07 0.07
N LYS A 471 -3.90 -7.83 0.48
CA LYS A 471 -2.84 -6.92 0.90
C LYS A 471 -2.33 -7.31 2.28
N HIS A 472 -1.07 -7.71 2.31
CA HIS A 472 -0.28 -8.03 3.48
C HIS A 472 0.96 -7.12 3.53
N ALA A 473 1.25 -6.59 4.71
CA ALA A 473 2.44 -5.79 4.97
C ALA A 473 3.41 -6.54 5.89
N TRP A 474 4.71 -6.43 5.63
CA TRP A 474 5.75 -7.00 6.47
C TRP A 474 6.72 -5.88 6.88
N PHE A 475 6.61 -5.45 8.14
CA PHE A 475 7.37 -4.32 8.66
C PHE A 475 8.58 -4.81 9.46
N PRO A 476 9.81 -4.42 9.09
CA PRO A 476 10.96 -4.56 9.95
C PRO A 476 10.74 -3.80 11.25
N ILE A 477 10.95 -4.44 12.41
CA ILE A 477 10.86 -3.71 13.68
C ILE A 477 12.14 -2.87 13.94
N ARG A 478 13.23 -3.23 13.25
CA ARG A 478 14.55 -2.60 13.27
C ARG A 478 14.91 -2.01 11.91
N ASP A 479 15.94 -1.18 11.85
CA ASP A 479 16.48 -0.59 10.60
C ASP A 479 17.17 -1.60 9.66
N LYS A 480 17.14 -2.90 9.99
CA LYS A 480 17.57 -4.01 9.14
C LYS A 480 16.68 -5.23 9.30
N TRP A 481 16.45 -5.93 8.19
CA TRP A 481 15.78 -7.24 8.17
C TRP A 481 16.62 -8.29 8.91
N HIS A 482 16.01 -8.96 9.90
CA HIS A 482 16.59 -10.12 10.60
C HIS A 482 17.97 -9.91 11.25
N VAL A 483 18.35 -8.66 11.57
CA VAL A 483 19.60 -8.34 12.28
C VAL A 483 19.28 -7.79 13.65
N SER A 484 19.46 -8.60 14.70
CA SER A 484 19.09 -8.24 16.08
C SER A 484 19.95 -7.15 16.70
N SER A 485 21.18 -6.96 16.22
CA SER A 485 22.06 -5.88 16.67
C SER A 485 21.74 -4.52 16.03
N ALA A 486 20.78 -4.47 15.10
CA ALA A 486 20.40 -3.25 14.38
C ALA A 486 19.54 -2.35 15.27
N ASN A 487 19.33 -1.08 14.89
CA ASN A 487 18.62 -0.15 15.77
C ASN A 487 17.13 -0.52 15.83
N LEU A 488 16.54 -0.51 17.03
CA LEU A 488 15.10 -0.63 17.19
C LEU A 488 14.46 0.68 16.74
N ILE A 489 13.55 0.61 15.77
CA ILE A 489 12.94 1.79 15.16
C ILE A 489 11.48 1.96 15.58
N PHE A 490 10.69 0.89 15.50
CA PHE A 490 9.29 0.94 15.93
C PHE A 490 9.20 1.16 17.44
N GLY A 491 8.29 2.05 17.83
CA GLY A 491 7.80 2.18 19.18
C GLY A 491 6.60 1.28 19.46
N ILE A 492 5.94 1.52 20.59
CA ILE A 492 4.71 0.81 20.97
C ILE A 492 3.50 1.37 20.21
N GLU A 493 3.37 2.70 20.13
CA GLU A 493 2.14 3.33 19.61
C GLU A 493 2.03 3.25 18.09
N ASP A 494 3.12 3.46 17.36
CA ASP A 494 3.18 3.25 15.90
C ASP A 494 2.93 1.77 15.55
N ALA A 495 3.62 0.82 16.20
CA ALA A 495 3.40 -0.61 15.95
C ALA A 495 1.95 -1.04 16.27
N TYR A 496 1.38 -0.56 17.38
CA TYR A 496 -0.01 -0.81 17.74
C TYR A 496 -1.00 -0.17 16.75
N ARG A 497 -0.76 1.08 16.33
CA ARG A 497 -1.57 1.79 15.35
C ARG A 497 -1.59 1.07 14.02
N PHE A 498 -0.43 0.72 13.47
CA PHE A 498 -0.30 -0.05 12.22
C PHE A 498 -1.07 -1.37 12.30
N SER A 499 -0.91 -2.09 13.42
CA SER A 499 -1.62 -3.35 13.66
C SER A 499 -3.14 -3.14 13.68
N LYS A 500 -3.65 -2.23 14.52
CA LYS A 500 -5.09 -2.03 14.70
C LYS A 500 -5.75 -1.52 13.41
N ILE A 501 -5.10 -0.63 12.66
CA ILE A 501 -5.59 -0.13 11.38
C ILE A 501 -5.77 -1.27 10.37
N LEU A 502 -4.74 -2.09 10.16
CA LEU A 502 -4.77 -3.15 9.16
C LEU A 502 -5.67 -4.33 9.56
N ILE A 503 -5.68 -4.70 10.85
CA ILE A 503 -6.59 -5.73 11.38
C ILE A 503 -8.05 -5.33 11.16
N ASN A 504 -8.42 -4.08 11.48
CA ASN A 504 -9.79 -3.58 11.33
C ASN A 504 -10.21 -3.54 9.86
N ALA A 505 -9.30 -3.17 8.97
CA ALA A 505 -9.52 -3.16 7.53
C ALA A 505 -9.58 -4.54 6.89
N LYS A 506 -9.28 -5.62 7.63
CA LYS A 506 -9.15 -6.98 7.10
C LYS A 506 -8.00 -7.16 6.11
N ALA A 507 -6.95 -6.35 6.23
CA ALA A 507 -5.65 -6.59 5.62
C ALA A 507 -4.78 -7.50 6.54
N GLY A 508 -3.65 -7.97 6.03
CA GLY A 508 -2.66 -8.72 6.81
C GLY A 508 -1.47 -7.85 7.25
N VAL A 509 -0.88 -8.14 8.41
CA VAL A 509 0.34 -7.47 8.87
C VAL A 509 1.26 -8.43 9.61
N THR A 510 2.57 -8.38 9.36
CA THR A 510 3.60 -9.10 10.11
C THR A 510 4.71 -8.14 10.52
N PHE A 511 5.28 -8.33 11.71
CA PHE A 511 6.53 -7.68 12.09
C PHE A 511 7.71 -8.65 11.89
N ALA A 512 8.77 -8.16 11.24
CA ALA A 512 10.01 -8.91 11.05
C ALA A 512 10.85 -8.89 12.34
N ASN A 513 10.35 -9.58 13.36
CA ASN A 513 11.04 -9.75 14.62
C ASN A 513 12.36 -10.51 14.46
N THR A 514 13.29 -10.24 15.36
CA THR A 514 14.63 -10.82 15.35
C THR A 514 14.88 -11.66 16.59
N ILE A 515 15.88 -12.54 16.49
CA ILE A 515 16.26 -13.42 17.60
C ILE A 515 17.43 -12.84 18.39
N SER A 516 17.36 -13.02 19.70
CA SER A 516 18.23 -12.39 20.67
C SER A 516 19.67 -12.80 20.50
N ASN A 517 20.55 -11.81 20.35
CA ASN A 517 22.00 -12.00 20.40
C ASN A 517 22.50 -11.60 21.79
N ASN A 518 22.95 -12.57 22.58
CA ASN A 518 23.53 -12.34 23.90
C ASN A 518 25.04 -12.60 23.87
N ASN A 519 25.85 -11.53 23.90
CA ASN A 519 27.31 -11.58 23.84
C ASN A 519 27.88 -12.33 22.61
N GLY A 520 27.23 -12.21 21.46
CA GLY A 520 27.65 -12.85 20.22
C GLY A 520 27.09 -14.27 20.02
N VAL A 521 26.18 -14.74 20.89
CA VAL A 521 25.48 -16.02 20.76
C VAL A 521 24.00 -15.75 20.59
N ASP A 522 23.40 -16.25 19.51
CA ASP A 522 21.96 -16.12 19.28
C ASP A 522 21.21 -17.13 20.14
N ALA A 523 20.45 -16.68 21.13
CA ALA A 523 19.84 -17.57 22.13
C ALA A 523 18.57 -18.30 21.66
N GLY A 524 18.03 -17.99 20.48
CA GLY A 524 16.81 -18.62 19.95
C GLY A 524 15.50 -17.98 20.38
N HIS A 525 15.54 -16.94 21.22
CA HIS A 525 14.38 -16.19 21.69
C HIS A 525 14.15 -14.90 20.90
N MET A 526 12.94 -14.35 20.87
CA MET A 526 12.72 -13.00 20.35
C MET A 526 13.56 -11.99 21.15
N MET A 527 14.09 -10.95 20.50
CA MET A 527 14.75 -9.84 21.20
C MET A 527 13.83 -9.25 22.28
N ALA A 528 14.37 -9.05 23.49
CA ALA A 528 13.56 -8.70 24.66
C ALA A 528 12.85 -7.34 24.54
N ASP A 529 13.51 -6.36 23.91
CA ASP A 529 12.94 -5.03 23.61
C ASP A 529 11.81 -5.11 22.56
N GLU A 530 11.94 -5.98 21.56
CA GLU A 530 10.86 -6.27 20.61
C GLU A 530 9.68 -6.97 21.28
N MET A 531 9.94 -7.94 22.16
CA MET A 531 8.91 -8.66 22.92
C MET A 531 8.10 -7.71 23.81
N VAL A 532 8.68 -6.64 24.35
CA VAL A 532 7.94 -5.59 25.08
C VAL A 532 6.88 -4.94 24.17
N ILE A 533 7.24 -4.64 22.92
CA ILE A 533 6.32 -4.05 21.94
C ILE A 533 5.22 -5.07 21.59
N MET A 534 5.61 -6.30 21.22
CA MET A 534 4.67 -7.34 20.79
C MET A 534 3.67 -7.69 21.90
N LYS A 535 4.12 -7.82 23.16
CA LYS A 535 3.23 -8.06 24.30
C LYS A 535 2.25 -6.92 24.52
N THR A 536 2.70 -5.67 24.36
CA THR A 536 1.81 -4.52 24.51
C THR A 536 0.73 -4.50 23.42
N ILE A 537 1.07 -4.83 22.17
CA ILE A 537 0.10 -5.00 21.09
C ILE A 537 -0.89 -6.13 21.44
N ASN A 538 -0.36 -7.30 21.82
CA ASN A 538 -1.14 -8.47 22.21
C ASN A 538 -2.17 -8.15 23.31
N ASP A 539 -1.72 -7.54 24.41
CA ASP A 539 -2.56 -7.22 25.57
C ASP A 539 -3.65 -6.22 25.21
N ARG A 540 -3.35 -5.21 24.37
CA ARG A 540 -4.34 -4.26 23.88
C ARG A 540 -5.37 -4.92 22.96
N LEU A 541 -4.94 -5.80 22.05
CA LEU A 541 -5.86 -6.51 21.14
C LEU A 541 -6.76 -7.52 21.87
N LEU A 542 -6.33 -8.06 23.01
CA LEU A 542 -7.14 -8.94 23.86
C LEU A 542 -8.02 -8.20 24.88
N SER A 543 -7.80 -6.90 25.05
CA SER A 543 -8.58 -6.08 25.97
C SER A 543 -10.01 -5.87 25.47
N ASN A 544 -10.94 -5.66 26.40
CA ASN A 544 -12.34 -5.37 26.08
C ASN A 544 -12.84 -4.13 26.87
N PRO A 545 -13.11 -2.99 26.20
CA PRO A 545 -12.95 -2.77 24.77
C PRO A 545 -11.48 -2.75 24.33
N ILE A 546 -11.21 -3.03 23.06
CA ILE A 546 -9.88 -2.87 22.45
C ILE A 546 -9.53 -1.35 22.47
N PRO A 547 -8.49 -0.92 23.19
CA PRO A 547 -8.14 0.49 23.34
C PRO A 547 -7.89 1.18 22.00
N ASP A 548 -8.19 2.47 21.88
CA ASP A 548 -7.77 3.24 20.71
C ASP A 548 -6.27 3.49 20.70
N TYR A 549 -5.73 3.74 19.50
CA TYR A 549 -4.35 4.15 19.29
C TYR A 549 -4.24 5.67 19.31
N ASP A 550 -3.06 6.18 19.61
CA ASP A 550 -2.75 7.59 19.43
C ASP A 550 -2.87 7.95 17.93
N PRO A 551 -3.70 8.94 17.55
CA PRO A 551 -3.84 9.33 16.15
C PRO A 551 -2.50 9.75 15.55
N TYR A 552 -2.28 9.37 14.29
CA TYR A 552 -1.11 9.81 13.54
C TYR A 552 -1.09 11.35 13.43
N VAL A 553 0.11 11.90 13.59
CA VAL A 553 0.42 13.30 13.30
C VAL A 553 1.74 13.30 12.55
N ARG A 554 1.79 13.95 11.39
CA ARG A 554 3.04 14.06 10.63
C ARG A 554 4.13 14.69 11.49
N PRO A 555 5.35 14.10 11.54
CA PRO A 555 6.45 14.66 12.31
C PRO A 555 6.78 16.11 11.89
N GLU A 556 7.18 16.94 12.84
CA GLU A 556 7.64 18.30 12.55
C GLU A 556 8.89 18.22 11.66
N GLY A 557 8.91 18.98 10.56
CA GLY A 557 10.02 18.97 9.61
C GLY A 557 9.96 17.85 8.57
N ALA A 558 8.94 16.98 8.60
CA ALA A 558 8.77 15.94 7.60
C ALA A 558 7.96 16.42 6.39
N PHE A 559 8.44 16.16 5.17
CA PHE A 559 7.79 16.59 3.92
C PHE A 559 8.20 15.71 2.74
N LEU A 560 7.35 15.70 1.70
CA LEU A 560 7.67 15.05 0.43
C LEU A 560 8.58 15.92 -0.42
N VAL A 561 9.30 15.28 -1.36
CA VAL A 561 10.02 15.97 -2.42
C VAL A 561 9.04 16.85 -3.20
N GLY A 562 9.34 18.15 -3.28
CA GLY A 562 8.49 19.13 -3.97
C GLY A 562 7.26 19.62 -3.17
N GLU A 563 7.01 19.11 -1.97
CA GLU A 563 5.92 19.64 -1.11
C GLU A 563 6.24 21.05 -0.57
N ILE A 564 7.53 21.32 -0.37
CA ILE A 564 8.02 22.68 -0.13
C ILE A 564 8.31 23.30 -1.50
N ASP A 565 7.36 24.08 -2.00
CA ASP A 565 7.50 24.84 -3.23
C ASP A 565 8.86 25.58 -3.30
N ASP A 566 9.66 25.24 -4.31
CA ASP A 566 10.85 25.96 -4.79
C ASP A 566 10.52 27.39 -5.32
N ILE A 567 9.31 27.90 -5.05
CA ILE A 567 8.79 29.22 -5.44
C ILE A 567 9.42 30.35 -4.61
N LEU A 568 10.73 30.25 -4.33
CA LEU A 568 11.56 31.34 -3.81
C LEU A 568 12.84 31.61 -4.59
N LEU A 569 13.03 30.98 -5.74
CA LEU A 569 14.12 31.29 -6.65
C LEU A 569 13.63 32.14 -7.83
N SER A 570 12.96 33.27 -7.56
CA SER A 570 12.80 34.30 -8.58
C SER A 570 12.87 35.72 -8.00
N THR A 571 14.08 36.24 -7.89
CA THR A 571 14.48 37.48 -8.57
C THR A 571 16.00 37.49 -8.66
N ASP A 572 16.52 37.51 -9.88
CA ASP A 572 17.89 37.86 -10.30
C ASP A 572 18.88 38.09 -9.15
N ASP A 573 19.48 37.02 -8.67
CA ASP A 573 20.93 36.86 -8.57
C ASP A 573 21.21 35.49 -7.93
N PHE A 574 22.02 34.70 -8.61
CA PHE A 574 22.46 33.36 -8.21
C PHE A 574 22.98 33.36 -6.77
N ILE A 575 22.25 32.72 -5.85
CA ILE A 575 22.77 32.33 -4.54
C ILE A 575 22.79 30.80 -4.48
N ASP A 576 24.00 30.30 -4.27
CA ASP A 576 24.36 28.91 -3.97
C ASP A 576 23.45 28.33 -2.86
N PRO A 577 22.81 27.16 -3.05
CA PRO A 577 21.89 26.55 -2.08
C PRO A 577 22.53 26.20 -0.73
N ILE A 578 23.87 26.25 -0.62
CA ILE A 578 24.60 26.03 0.64
C ILE A 578 24.55 27.26 1.58
N TYR A 579 24.07 28.43 1.12
CA TYR A 579 23.92 29.63 1.95
C TYR A 579 22.49 30.17 1.87
N ASN A 580 21.65 29.81 2.85
CA ASN A 580 20.40 30.51 3.15
C ASN A 580 20.67 31.61 4.21
N PRO A 581 20.99 32.86 3.84
CA PRO A 581 21.33 33.91 4.81
C PRO A 581 20.14 34.41 5.64
N PHE A 582 18.93 33.90 5.41
CA PHE A 582 17.71 34.32 6.09
C PHE A 582 16.99 33.12 6.72
N GLN A 583 17.52 32.55 7.79
CA GLN A 583 16.75 31.64 8.64
C GLN A 583 15.55 32.40 9.21
N ILE A 584 14.39 32.20 8.59
CA ILE A 584 13.12 32.83 8.93
C ILE A 584 12.09 31.71 9.15
N ASN A 585 11.54 31.65 10.36
CA ASN A 585 10.54 30.65 10.74
C ASN A 585 9.21 31.32 11.10
N LEU A 586 8.09 30.70 10.74
CA LEU A 586 6.74 31.17 11.01
C LEU A 586 5.98 30.05 11.73
N TYR A 587 5.54 30.30 12.94
CA TYR A 587 4.85 29.29 13.75
C TYR A 587 3.82 29.91 14.72
N PRO A 588 2.78 29.16 15.11
CA PRO A 588 2.40 27.86 14.54
C PRO A 588 1.88 28.00 13.10
N ASN A 589 1.92 26.93 12.32
CA ASN A 589 1.25 26.83 11.03
C ASN A 589 0.69 25.40 10.89
N PRO A 590 -0.64 25.17 11.01
CA PRO A 590 -1.72 26.16 11.03
C PRO A 590 -1.74 27.11 12.24
N VAL A 591 -2.19 28.34 12.02
CA VAL A 591 -2.33 29.40 13.05
C VAL A 591 -3.81 29.69 13.33
N VAL A 592 -4.15 29.85 14.61
CA VAL A 592 -5.51 30.23 15.03
C VAL A 592 -5.64 31.76 15.08
N ASP A 593 -4.95 32.40 16.03
CA ASP A 593 -5.11 33.84 16.30
C ASP A 593 -3.81 34.65 16.21
N GLU A 594 -2.66 34.06 16.53
CA GLU A 594 -1.38 34.78 16.60
C GLU A 594 -0.26 33.98 15.93
N LEU A 595 0.35 34.58 14.91
CA LEU A 595 1.50 34.02 14.19
C LEU A 595 2.79 34.62 14.73
N THR A 596 3.73 33.77 15.14
CA THR A 596 5.09 34.16 15.53
C THR A 596 6.01 34.04 14.33
N ILE A 597 6.75 35.10 14.03
CA ILE A 597 7.76 35.15 12.98
C ILE A 597 9.11 35.36 13.65
N THR A 598 10.07 34.45 13.45
CA THR A 598 11.44 34.59 13.93
C THR A 598 12.42 34.77 12.79
N ARG A 599 13.53 35.47 13.03
CA ARG A 599 14.60 35.72 12.07
C ARG A 599 15.96 35.76 12.77
N THR A 600 17.01 35.36 12.07
CA THR A 600 18.41 35.51 12.53
C THR A 600 19.05 36.84 12.14
N THR A 601 18.52 37.56 11.13
CA THR A 601 19.03 38.86 10.69
C THR A 601 18.04 39.99 10.97
N THR A 602 18.53 41.20 11.24
CA THR A 602 17.67 42.36 11.51
C THR A 602 17.22 43.10 10.24
N GLU A 603 17.44 42.55 9.04
CA GLU A 603 17.31 43.32 7.78
C GLU A 603 15.89 43.34 7.19
N VAL A 604 15.00 42.43 7.64
CA VAL A 604 13.58 42.41 7.26
C VAL A 604 12.82 43.59 7.89
N ASN A 605 12.22 44.44 7.07
CA ASN A 605 11.59 45.68 7.55
C ASN A 605 10.07 45.67 7.43
N TYR A 606 9.50 44.83 6.56
CA TYR A 606 8.07 44.84 6.26
C TYR A 606 7.50 43.42 6.20
N ILE A 607 6.34 43.24 6.83
CA ILE A 607 5.49 42.05 6.78
C ILE A 607 4.22 42.43 6.04
N THR A 608 3.87 41.71 4.98
CA THR A 608 2.60 41.87 4.27
C THR A 608 1.93 40.51 4.13
N VAL A 609 0.68 40.39 4.55
CA VAL A 609 -0.11 39.16 4.38
C VAL A 609 -1.08 39.35 3.23
N TYR A 610 -1.13 38.37 2.33
CA TYR A 610 -2.03 38.32 1.18
C TYR A 610 -3.00 37.15 1.32
N ASN A 611 -4.23 37.30 0.84
CA ASN A 611 -5.13 36.17 0.63
C ASN A 611 -4.79 35.45 -0.70
N ILE A 612 -5.48 34.34 -0.99
CA ILE A 612 -5.30 33.55 -2.23
C ILE A 612 -5.56 34.34 -3.52
N LEU A 613 -6.32 35.44 -3.46
CA LEU A 613 -6.60 36.31 -4.61
C LEU A 613 -5.52 37.39 -4.81
N GLY A 614 -4.41 37.34 -4.06
CA GLY A 614 -3.35 38.35 -4.11
C GLY A 614 -3.74 39.70 -3.48
N THR A 615 -4.84 39.76 -2.72
CA THR A 615 -5.25 40.99 -2.02
C THR A 615 -4.52 41.10 -0.69
N LYS A 616 -3.93 42.27 -0.40
CA LYS A 616 -3.28 42.57 0.88
C LYS A 616 -4.33 42.63 1.99
N VAL A 617 -4.18 41.78 3.00
CA VAL A 617 -5.08 41.71 4.17
C VAL A 617 -4.43 42.24 5.44
N ILE A 618 -3.10 42.17 5.56
CA ILE A 618 -2.34 42.78 6.67
C ILE A 618 -1.08 43.43 6.11
N THR A 619 -0.67 44.58 6.67
CA THR A 619 0.63 45.19 6.41
C THR A 619 1.20 45.73 7.71
N LYS A 620 2.44 45.38 8.04
CA LYS A 620 3.10 45.76 9.28
C LYS A 620 4.59 46.03 9.10
N GLU A 621 5.05 47.10 9.72
CA GLU A 621 6.48 47.40 9.83
C GLU A 621 7.10 46.56 10.95
N TRP A 622 8.28 46.01 10.69
CA TRP A 622 9.11 45.28 11.63
C TRP A 622 10.37 46.09 11.92
N ASN A 623 10.23 47.08 12.81
CA ASN A 623 11.34 47.97 13.18
C ASN A 623 12.57 47.20 13.73
N ASN A 624 13.75 47.66 13.34
CA ASN A 624 15.05 47.04 13.65
C ASN A 624 15.33 47.00 15.16
N GLY A 625 15.44 45.79 15.70
CA GLY A 625 15.86 45.56 17.09
C GLY A 625 15.41 44.23 17.71
N THR A 626 14.49 43.49 17.07
CA THR A 626 13.98 42.19 17.59
C THR A 626 14.07 41.08 16.54
N SER A 627 14.52 39.90 16.98
CA SER A 627 14.57 38.66 16.21
C SER A 627 13.23 37.92 16.15
N THR A 628 12.21 38.39 16.88
CA THR A 628 10.89 37.77 16.96
C THR A 628 9.80 38.81 16.85
N LYS A 629 8.74 38.52 16.09
CA LYS A 629 7.55 39.36 15.93
C LYS A 629 6.30 38.51 15.98
N LYS A 630 5.33 38.95 16.78
CA LYS A 630 3.98 38.39 16.84
C LYS A 630 3.05 39.18 15.94
N LEU A 631 2.25 38.48 15.16
CA LEU A 631 1.29 39.02 14.21
C LEU A 631 -0.10 38.48 14.55
N ASP A 632 -1.01 39.38 14.94
CA ASP A 632 -2.41 39.05 15.18
C ASP A 632 -3.14 38.82 13.85
N VAL A 633 -3.66 37.60 13.68
CA VAL A 633 -4.42 37.14 12.52
C VAL A 633 -5.86 36.75 12.89
N SER A 634 -6.29 37.01 14.13
CA SER A 634 -7.61 36.65 14.67
C SER A 634 -8.80 37.24 13.91
N ASN A 635 -8.61 38.25 13.07
CA ASN A 635 -9.67 38.85 12.24
C ASN A 635 -9.75 38.26 10.81
N LEU A 636 -8.80 37.40 10.43
CA LEU A 636 -8.82 36.71 9.14
C LEU A 636 -9.73 35.46 9.22
N LYS A 637 -10.30 35.04 8.10
CA LYS A 637 -11.14 33.82 8.05
C LYS A 637 -10.24 32.59 7.91
N SER A 638 -10.76 31.40 8.22
CA SER A 638 -10.04 30.16 7.95
C SER A 638 -9.72 30.05 6.45
N GLY A 639 -8.52 29.58 6.11
CA GLY A 639 -8.05 29.46 4.73
C GLY A 639 -6.55 29.75 4.56
N PHE A 640 -6.09 29.73 3.32
CA PHE A 640 -4.69 29.95 2.96
C PHE A 640 -4.35 31.43 2.81
N TYR A 641 -3.17 31.80 3.31
CA TYR A 641 -2.61 33.14 3.19
C TYR A 641 -1.12 33.07 2.88
N PHE A 642 -0.59 34.16 2.32
CA PHE A 642 0.84 34.30 2.01
C PHE A 642 1.43 35.46 2.80
N VAL A 643 2.43 35.18 3.63
CA VAL A 643 3.20 36.17 4.37
C VAL A 643 4.44 36.53 3.56
N LYS A 644 4.47 37.72 3.00
CA LYS A 644 5.63 38.30 2.32
C LYS A 644 6.42 39.18 3.29
N LEU A 645 7.71 38.91 3.40
CA LEU A 645 8.67 39.68 4.17
C LEU A 645 9.62 40.39 3.21
N ILE A 646 9.89 41.68 3.43
CA ILE A 646 10.74 42.50 2.54
C ILE A 646 11.84 43.19 3.36
N ASN A 647 13.08 43.12 2.90
CA ASN A 647 14.24 43.78 3.53
C ASN A 647 14.49 45.20 3.00
N SER A 648 15.49 45.90 3.55
CA SER A 648 15.87 47.27 3.11
C SER A 648 16.37 47.33 1.67
N ASN A 649 16.86 46.22 1.13
CA ASN A 649 17.38 46.11 -0.24
C ASN A 649 16.28 45.70 -1.23
N ASN A 650 15.01 45.71 -0.81
CA ASN A 650 13.85 45.31 -1.59
C ASN A 650 13.85 43.82 -2.02
N GLN A 651 14.69 43.01 -1.39
CA GLN A 651 14.64 41.55 -1.52
C GLN A 651 13.46 41.05 -0.67
N SER A 652 12.77 40.01 -1.17
CA SER A 652 11.60 39.49 -0.49
C SER A 652 11.55 37.99 -0.42
N ILE A 653 11.03 37.49 0.69
CA ILE A 653 10.71 36.08 0.89
C ILE A 653 9.21 35.98 1.17
N THR A 654 8.58 34.91 0.68
CA THR A 654 7.15 34.65 0.87
C THR A 654 6.98 33.27 1.50
N ARG A 655 6.05 33.15 2.46
CA ARG A 655 5.75 31.91 3.17
C ARG A 655 4.24 31.71 3.22
N LYS A 656 3.78 30.50 2.90
CA LYS A 656 2.37 30.13 3.04
C LYS A 656 2.06 29.89 4.52
N ILE A 657 0.89 30.32 4.98
CA ILE A 657 0.32 29.99 6.27
C ILE A 657 -1.14 29.54 6.10
N ILE A 658 -1.60 28.67 6.99
CA ILE A 658 -2.97 28.18 7.07
C ILE A 658 -3.60 28.81 8.30
N ILE A 659 -4.73 29.48 8.15
CA ILE A 659 -5.54 29.92 9.30
C ILE A 659 -6.63 28.88 9.54
N SER A 660 -6.69 28.31 10.74
CA SER A 660 -7.66 27.27 11.13
C SER A 660 -8.40 27.69 12.40
N LYS A 661 -9.62 28.21 12.25
CA LYS A 661 -10.53 28.56 13.36
C LYS A 661 -11.60 27.53 13.59
#